data_AF-A0A9D5C7E1-F1
#
_entry.id   AF-A0A9D5C7E1-F1
#
_cell.length_a   1.000
_cell.length_b   1.000
_cell.length_c   1.000
_cell.angle_alpha   90.00
_cell.angle_beta   90.00
_cell.angle_gamma   90.00
#
_symmetry.space_group_name_H-M   'P 1'
#
loop_
_entity.id
_entity.type
_entity.pdbx_description
1 polymer ?
#
loop_
_entity_poly.entity_id
_entity_poly.type
_entity_poly.pdbx_seq_one_letter_code
_entity_poly.pdbx_strand_id
1 'polypeptide(L)'
;MDAGSTTGLVAGSFQRNELHVMHGHEEINKQMSHANTKICRVCGDEIGRKDNGELFIACYECGFPVCKPCYEYERSEGNQVCPQCNTRYKRHKGCARVEGDGDDAADMDDFEDEFQIKSPKKTQDFHSENGEQTQQWPPHRPAFSSIAGSVVGKDLDAERDMEGNLEWKDRVEKWKAKQEKRGLISKDDGGNDQDNEEDDVLMAEARQPLWRKVPLPSSKINPYRIVIILRLVILCFFFRFRIMTPATDAYPLWLISVICEIWFALSWILDQFPKWFPINRETYLDRLTMRFEREGEPSRLSPVDVFVSTVDPLKEPPIITANTVLSILSVDYPVDKVSCYVSDDGASMLLFDTLSETAEFARRWVPFCKKYSIEPRAPEFYFSQKIDYLKDKVQPSFVKERRAMKREYEEFKVRINALVAKAQKKPEEGWVMQDGTPWPGNNTRDHPGMIQVYLGSAGALDVEGKELPRLVYVSREKRPGYQHHKKAGAMNALVRVSAVLTNAPFMLNLDCDHYINNSKAVREAMCFLMDPQLGKKLCYVQFPQRFDGIDLHDRYANRNVVFFDINMRGLDGIQGPVYVGTGCVFNRQALYGYDPPVSEKVKKMTCDCWPSWCCCCCGGKRKSKTRKERSSLGLGGLLSGGKTKKKQMGMVVKKKGYAKRGFDLEEIEEGLEGYEELEKSSLMSQKNFEKRFGQSPVFITSTLMEDGGLPEGINTAGLIKEAIHVISCGYEEKTEWGKEIGWIYGSVTEDILTGFKMHCRGWKSVYCMPERPAFKGSAPINLSDRLHQVLRWALGSVEIFLSRHCPLWYGYGGNLKWLERFAYINTIVYPLTSIPLLAYCTIPAVCLLTGKFIIPTLTNFASLWFMALFLSIIATGVLELRWSGVSIQDWWRNEQFWVIGGVSAHLFAVFQGLLKVLGGVDTNFTVTAKAAEDAEFGDLYLFKWTTLLIPPTTLLILNMVGVVAGVSDAINNGYGSWGPLFGKLFFAFWVIVHLYPFLKGLMGRQNRTPTIVVLWSVLLASIFSLVWVRIDPFLPKQHGPILKQCGVEC
;
A
#
# COMPACT_ATOMS: atom_id res chain seq x y z
N MET A 1 43.43 -13.21 -8.58
CA MET A 1 42.65 -12.05 -8.14
C MET A 1 41.30 -12.60 -7.76
N ASP A 2 41.19 -13.02 -6.50
CA ASP A 2 40.00 -13.66 -5.93
C ASP A 2 39.21 -12.62 -5.15
N ALA A 3 37.95 -12.44 -5.50
CA ALA A 3 36.98 -11.66 -4.74
C ALA A 3 35.60 -12.33 -4.87
N GLY A 4 35.49 -13.54 -4.31
CA GLY A 4 34.20 -14.13 -3.97
C GLY A 4 33.83 -13.71 -2.56
N SER A 5 33.05 -12.65 -2.40
CA SER A 5 32.51 -12.24 -1.10
C SER A 5 31.00 -12.45 -1.04
N THR A 6 30.55 -13.68 -0.81
CA THR A 6 29.25 -13.90 -0.18
C THR A 6 29.37 -13.39 1.26
N THR A 7 28.77 -12.23 1.55
CA THR A 7 28.73 -11.71 2.92
C THR A 7 27.95 -12.70 3.78
N GLY A 8 28.63 -13.33 4.74
CA GLY A 8 28.04 -14.25 5.70
C GLY A 8 27.09 -13.57 6.69
N LEU A 9 26.27 -14.37 7.41
CA LEU A 9 25.32 -13.86 8.41
C LEU A 9 26.08 -13.10 9.49
N VAL A 10 25.72 -11.83 9.68
CA VAL A 10 26.32 -11.02 10.75
C VAL A 10 25.32 -10.90 11.89
N ALA A 11 25.71 -11.42 13.06
CA ALA A 11 24.94 -11.35 14.29
C ALA A 11 25.74 -10.59 15.35
N GLY A 12 25.10 -9.68 16.08
CA GLY A 12 25.81 -8.93 17.11
C GLY A 12 24.93 -8.19 18.10
N SER A 13 25.53 -7.87 19.25
CA SER A 13 24.96 -6.99 20.27
C SER A 13 25.93 -5.86 20.55
N PHE A 14 25.48 -4.64 20.29
CA PHE A 14 26.30 -3.45 20.55
C PHE A 14 26.56 -3.25 22.05
N GLN A 15 25.57 -3.52 22.90
CA GLN A 15 25.71 -3.36 24.35
C GLN A 15 26.75 -4.32 24.96
N ARG A 16 26.93 -5.51 24.35
CA ARG A 16 27.93 -6.50 24.78
C ARG A 16 29.24 -6.42 24.01
N ASN A 17 29.34 -5.53 23.01
CA ASN A 17 30.48 -5.42 22.11
C ASN A 17 30.81 -6.75 21.37
N GLU A 18 29.78 -7.55 21.11
CA GLU A 18 29.88 -8.86 20.45
C GLU A 18 29.45 -8.72 18.98
N LEU A 19 30.34 -9.05 18.04
CA LEU A 19 30.05 -9.10 16.60
C LEU A 19 30.60 -10.41 16.04
N HIS A 20 29.70 -11.26 15.54
CA HIS A 20 30.03 -12.54 14.93
C HIS A 20 29.66 -12.51 13.45
N VAL A 21 30.63 -12.77 12.57
CA VAL A 21 30.41 -12.99 11.13
C VAL A 21 30.50 -14.49 10.89
N MET A 22 29.39 -15.10 10.46
CA MET A 22 29.30 -16.53 10.15
C MET A 22 29.37 -16.71 8.64
N HIS A 23 30.44 -17.35 8.13
CA HIS A 23 30.63 -17.54 6.68
C HIS A 23 29.84 -18.74 6.17
N GLY A 24 28.97 -18.53 5.18
CA GLY A 24 28.34 -19.63 4.44
C GLY A 24 29.34 -20.24 3.47
N HIS A 25 29.97 -21.35 3.85
CA HIS A 25 30.81 -22.14 2.95
C HIS A 25 29.94 -23.11 2.14
N GLU A 26 29.90 -22.95 0.81
CA GLU A 26 29.73 -24.10 -0.08
C GLU A 26 31.11 -24.72 -0.28
N GLU A 27 31.40 -25.83 0.41
CA GLU A 27 32.42 -26.78 -0.02
C GLU A 27 31.82 -28.18 -0.01
N ILE A 28 31.47 -28.68 -1.18
CA ILE A 28 31.27 -30.12 -1.40
C ILE A 28 32.60 -30.69 -1.88
N ASN A 29 33.17 -31.54 -1.03
CA ASN A 29 34.08 -32.64 -1.33
C ASN A 29 34.34 -32.88 -2.82
N LYS A 30 35.55 -32.57 -3.28
CA LYS A 30 36.22 -33.41 -4.29
C LYS A 30 37.59 -33.83 -3.78
N GLN A 31 37.64 -35.12 -3.48
CA GLN A 31 38.85 -35.89 -3.30
C GLN A 31 39.89 -35.55 -4.39
N MET A 32 41.13 -35.46 -3.95
CA MET A 32 42.33 -35.40 -4.76
C MET A 32 42.30 -36.42 -5.91
N SER A 33 42.29 -35.93 -7.14
CA SER A 33 42.98 -36.57 -8.25
C SER A 33 43.66 -35.49 -9.07
N HIS A 34 44.97 -35.31 -8.85
CA HIS A 34 45.82 -34.47 -9.69
C HIS A 34 45.78 -34.96 -11.14
N ALA A 35 45.19 -34.17 -12.03
CA ALA A 35 45.45 -34.22 -13.46
C ALA A 35 45.52 -32.78 -13.99
N ASN A 36 46.69 -32.40 -14.51
CA ASN A 36 47.03 -31.07 -15.03
C ASN A 36 45.96 -30.49 -15.99
N THR A 37 45.15 -29.54 -15.53
CA THR A 37 44.40 -28.60 -16.39
C THR A 37 45.17 -27.28 -16.46
N LYS A 38 45.59 -26.88 -17.67
CA LYS A 38 46.21 -25.56 -17.91
C LYS A 38 45.11 -24.58 -18.32
N ILE A 39 45.08 -23.40 -17.67
CA ILE A 39 44.14 -22.32 -17.96
C ILE A 39 44.74 -21.38 -19.02
N CYS A 40 43.91 -20.89 -19.93
CA CYS A 40 44.30 -19.91 -20.95
C CYS A 40 44.67 -18.58 -20.30
N ARG A 41 45.88 -18.08 -20.59
CA ARG A 41 46.39 -16.79 -20.08
C ARG A 41 45.80 -15.55 -20.76
N VAL A 42 44.96 -15.73 -21.78
CA VAL A 42 44.32 -14.64 -22.54
C VAL A 42 42.88 -14.42 -22.08
N CYS A 43 42.04 -15.45 -22.08
CA CYS A 43 40.63 -15.34 -21.67
C CYS A 43 40.31 -15.92 -20.29
N GLY A 44 41.21 -16.71 -19.68
CA GLY A 44 40.95 -17.39 -18.40
C GLY A 44 40.17 -18.70 -18.52
N ASP A 45 39.80 -19.15 -19.72
CA ASP A 45 39.10 -20.43 -19.94
C ASP A 45 40.04 -21.63 -19.87
N GLU A 46 39.50 -22.83 -19.63
CA GLU A 46 40.26 -24.07 -19.69
C GLU A 46 40.76 -24.36 -21.12
N ILE A 47 42.02 -24.81 -21.23
CA ILE A 47 42.57 -25.20 -22.52
C ILE A 47 42.00 -26.57 -22.90
N GLY A 48 41.15 -26.57 -23.92
CA GLY A 48 40.58 -27.78 -24.51
C GLY A 48 41.63 -28.76 -25.04
N ARG A 49 41.19 -29.98 -25.31
CA ARG A 49 42.02 -31.03 -25.94
C ARG A 49 41.86 -31.00 -27.47
N LYS A 50 42.89 -31.41 -28.20
CA LYS A 50 42.84 -31.70 -29.64
C LYS A 50 42.02 -32.98 -29.88
N ASP A 51 41.66 -33.24 -31.14
CA ASP A 51 40.86 -34.40 -31.54
C ASP A 51 41.52 -35.75 -31.23
N ASN A 52 42.84 -35.76 -31.03
CA ASN A 52 43.64 -36.93 -30.59
C ASN A 52 43.68 -37.11 -29.05
N GLY A 53 42.98 -36.28 -28.28
CA GLY A 53 42.89 -36.37 -26.82
C GLY A 53 44.03 -35.68 -26.05
N GLU A 54 45.01 -35.08 -26.73
CA GLU A 54 46.11 -34.32 -26.11
C GLU A 54 45.70 -32.86 -25.80
N LEU A 55 46.31 -32.24 -24.78
CA LEU A 55 46.08 -30.81 -24.47
C LEU A 55 46.48 -29.93 -25.66
N PHE A 56 45.62 -28.96 -26.00
CA PHE A 56 45.93 -28.01 -27.07
C PHE A 56 47.12 -27.12 -26.68
N ILE A 57 48.14 -27.05 -27.53
CA ILE A 57 49.33 -26.20 -27.33
C ILE A 57 49.36 -25.19 -28.47
N ALA A 58 49.07 -23.92 -28.15
CA ALA A 58 49.01 -22.85 -29.13
C ALA A 58 50.38 -22.54 -29.76
N CYS A 59 51.43 -22.39 -28.94
CA CYS A 59 52.80 -22.12 -29.40
C CYS A 59 53.70 -23.34 -29.14
N TYR A 60 54.24 -23.95 -30.20
CA TYR A 60 55.14 -25.11 -30.10
C TYR A 60 56.52 -24.77 -29.53
N GLU A 61 56.94 -23.51 -29.57
CA GLU A 61 58.27 -23.09 -29.09
C GLU A 61 58.32 -22.95 -27.57
N CYS A 62 57.38 -22.23 -26.97
CA CYS A 62 57.42 -21.91 -25.53
C CYS A 62 56.27 -22.54 -24.72
N GLY A 63 55.31 -23.19 -25.38
CA GLY A 63 54.19 -23.85 -24.70
C GLY A 63 53.25 -22.89 -23.95
N PHE A 64 53.21 -21.61 -24.34
CA PHE A 64 52.37 -20.60 -23.69
C PHE A 64 50.89 -21.02 -23.71
N PRO A 65 50.22 -21.10 -22.54
CA PRO A 65 48.90 -21.67 -22.44
C PRO A 65 47.84 -20.70 -22.99
N VAL A 66 47.34 -20.98 -24.20
CA VAL A 66 46.28 -20.24 -24.88
C VAL A 66 45.25 -21.24 -25.42
N CYS A 67 43.95 -20.99 -25.21
CA CYS A 67 42.88 -21.85 -25.73
C CYS A 67 42.77 -21.70 -27.27
N LYS A 68 42.13 -22.68 -27.92
CA LYS A 68 41.97 -22.69 -29.39
C LYS A 68 41.28 -21.42 -29.93
N PRO A 69 40.19 -20.90 -29.34
CA PRO A 69 39.55 -19.65 -29.81
C PRO A 69 40.48 -18.43 -29.73
N CYS A 70 41.21 -18.23 -28.63
CA CYS A 70 42.16 -17.12 -28.52
C CYS A 70 43.35 -17.27 -29.46
N TYR A 71 43.81 -18.50 -29.72
CA TYR A 71 44.84 -18.76 -30.72
C TYR A 71 44.36 -18.44 -32.15
N GLU A 72 43.11 -18.80 -32.49
CA GLU A 72 42.52 -18.50 -33.80
C GLU A 72 42.33 -16.99 -33.98
N TYR A 73 41.81 -16.30 -32.96
CA TYR A 73 41.69 -14.84 -32.95
C TYR A 73 43.05 -14.14 -33.11
N GLU A 74 44.08 -14.53 -32.34
CA GLU A 74 45.42 -13.94 -32.45
C GLU A 74 46.05 -14.17 -33.83
N ARG A 75 45.66 -15.24 -34.54
CA ARG A 75 46.13 -15.54 -35.90
C ARG A 75 45.34 -14.84 -36.99
N SER A 76 44.03 -14.63 -36.82
CA SER A 76 43.18 -13.99 -37.84
C SER A 76 43.09 -12.48 -37.71
N GLU A 77 42.98 -11.97 -36.48
CA GLU A 77 42.71 -10.55 -36.21
C GLU A 77 43.75 -9.91 -35.28
N GLY A 78 44.53 -10.70 -34.53
CA GLY A 78 45.56 -10.22 -33.62
C GLY A 78 46.97 -10.07 -34.23
N ASN A 79 47.99 -10.08 -33.38
CA ASN A 79 49.38 -9.78 -33.78
C ASN A 79 50.10 -10.97 -34.46
N GLN A 80 49.43 -12.10 -34.65
CA GLN A 80 49.93 -13.35 -35.25
C GLN A 80 51.12 -14.00 -34.54
N VAL A 81 51.57 -13.46 -33.41
CA VAL A 81 52.73 -13.93 -32.64
C VAL A 81 52.33 -14.35 -31.23
N CYS A 82 53.08 -15.29 -30.66
CA CYS A 82 52.88 -15.71 -29.28
C CYS A 82 53.19 -14.57 -28.30
N PRO A 83 52.28 -14.23 -27.37
CA PRO A 83 52.49 -13.14 -26.41
C PRO A 83 53.71 -13.31 -25.49
N GLN A 84 54.21 -14.55 -25.31
CA GLN A 84 55.35 -14.82 -24.44
C GLN A 84 56.69 -14.80 -25.19
N CYS A 85 56.80 -15.47 -26.34
CA CYS A 85 58.09 -15.61 -27.04
C CYS A 85 58.18 -14.80 -28.33
N ASN A 86 57.15 -14.03 -28.69
CA ASN A 86 57.02 -13.28 -29.94
C ASN A 86 57.24 -14.12 -31.21
N THR A 87 57.21 -15.44 -31.12
CA THR A 87 57.32 -16.31 -32.29
C THR A 87 55.97 -16.40 -32.98
N ARG A 88 55.96 -16.28 -34.30
CA ARG A 88 54.75 -16.37 -35.11
C ARG A 88 54.05 -17.72 -34.91
N TYR A 89 52.74 -17.69 -34.74
CA TYR A 89 51.97 -18.92 -34.58
C TYR A 89 51.93 -19.72 -35.89
N LYS A 90 52.41 -20.96 -35.85
CA LYS A 90 52.23 -21.93 -36.95
C LYS A 90 50.79 -22.44 -36.98
N ARG A 91 50.26 -22.71 -38.18
CA ARG A 91 48.92 -23.29 -38.40
C ARG A 91 48.82 -24.69 -37.79
N HIS A 92 47.78 -24.93 -36.99
CA HIS A 92 47.37 -26.29 -36.60
C HIS A 92 46.43 -26.88 -37.66
N LYS A 93 46.47 -28.21 -37.83
CA LYS A 93 45.57 -28.96 -38.71
C LYS A 93 44.10 -28.72 -38.29
N GLY A 94 43.22 -28.41 -39.25
CA GLY A 94 41.81 -28.07 -39.00
C GLY A 94 41.50 -26.62 -38.62
N CYS A 95 42.48 -25.70 -38.60
CA CYS A 95 42.24 -24.26 -38.48
C CYS A 95 42.29 -23.57 -39.85
N ALA A 96 41.48 -22.51 -40.03
CA ALA A 96 41.45 -21.71 -41.26
C ALA A 96 42.83 -21.12 -41.58
N ARG A 97 43.12 -20.96 -42.88
CA ARG A 97 44.38 -20.39 -43.37
C ARG A 97 44.33 -18.87 -43.26
N VAL A 98 45.41 -18.27 -42.78
CA VAL A 98 45.55 -16.80 -42.62
C VAL A 98 46.81 -16.31 -43.31
N GLU A 99 46.82 -15.02 -43.63
CA GLU A 99 47.83 -14.39 -44.48
C GLU A 99 49.25 -14.61 -43.91
N GLY A 100 50.10 -15.32 -44.67
CA GLY A 100 51.48 -15.67 -44.33
C GLY A 100 51.70 -17.07 -43.73
N ASP A 101 50.69 -17.95 -43.70
CA ASP A 101 50.92 -19.39 -43.60
C ASP A 101 51.67 -19.89 -44.85
N GLY A 102 53.00 -19.90 -44.80
CA GLY A 102 53.89 -20.20 -45.93
C GLY A 102 53.61 -21.54 -46.61
N ASP A 103 53.75 -21.56 -47.93
CA ASP A 103 53.59 -22.71 -48.83
C ASP A 103 54.76 -23.70 -48.75
N ASP A 104 55.13 -24.13 -47.55
CA ASP A 104 56.13 -25.19 -47.39
C ASP A 104 55.45 -26.55 -47.60
N ALA A 105 55.82 -27.16 -48.73
CA ALA A 105 55.27 -28.38 -49.30
C ALA A 105 55.46 -29.61 -48.41
N ALA A 106 54.52 -29.88 -47.49
CA ALA A 106 54.28 -31.20 -46.90
C ALA A 106 52.96 -31.24 -46.11
N ASP A 107 51.81 -31.11 -46.79
CA ASP A 107 50.49 -31.56 -46.29
C ASP A 107 49.45 -31.43 -47.44
N MET A 108 49.65 -32.22 -48.51
CA MET A 108 48.70 -32.38 -49.61
C MET A 108 47.63 -33.43 -49.26
N ASP A 109 46.82 -33.23 -48.22
CA ASP A 109 45.71 -34.17 -47.91
C ASP A 109 44.51 -33.56 -47.14
N ASP A 110 44.33 -32.23 -47.10
CA ASP A 110 43.18 -31.58 -46.43
C ASP A 110 42.36 -30.69 -47.40
N PHE A 111 42.18 -31.11 -48.66
CA PHE A 111 41.54 -30.29 -49.71
C PHE A 111 40.04 -30.52 -49.96
N GLU A 112 39.31 -31.31 -49.16
CA GLU A 112 37.93 -31.70 -49.53
C GLU A 112 36.75 -31.12 -48.71
N ASP A 113 36.93 -30.36 -47.63
CA ASP A 113 35.76 -29.96 -46.79
C ASP A 113 35.57 -28.44 -46.54
N GLU A 114 36.19 -27.56 -47.33
CA GLU A 114 35.97 -26.11 -47.21
C GLU A 114 35.47 -25.52 -48.53
N PHE A 115 34.27 -24.91 -48.48
CA PHE A 115 33.57 -24.10 -49.50
C PHE A 115 32.52 -24.79 -50.40
N GLN A 116 31.27 -24.78 -49.93
CA GLN A 116 30.12 -24.47 -50.80
C GLN A 116 29.21 -23.41 -50.18
N ILE A 117 29.49 -22.13 -50.43
CA ILE A 117 28.45 -21.09 -50.58
C ILE A 117 28.94 -20.05 -51.60
N LYS A 118 28.19 -19.84 -52.70
CA LYS A 118 27.63 -18.53 -53.14
C LYS A 118 27.11 -18.55 -54.60
N SER A 119 25.80 -18.28 -54.74
CA SER A 119 25.10 -17.23 -55.56
C SER A 119 25.85 -16.46 -56.69
N PRO A 120 25.25 -15.57 -57.54
CA PRO A 120 23.88 -15.38 -58.10
C PRO A 120 23.80 -14.92 -59.63
N LYS A 121 22.56 -14.68 -60.15
CA LYS A 121 22.12 -13.81 -61.30
C LYS A 121 22.45 -14.27 -62.75
N LYS A 122 21.60 -14.15 -63.80
CA LYS A 122 20.81 -12.99 -64.28
C LYS A 122 19.87 -13.35 -65.48
N THR A 123 18.72 -12.65 -65.54
CA THR A 123 17.93 -12.11 -66.71
C THR A 123 17.02 -12.96 -67.64
N GLN A 124 15.74 -12.53 -67.68
CA GLN A 124 14.76 -12.35 -68.80
C GLN A 124 14.27 -13.60 -69.55
N ASP A 125 12.99 -13.79 -69.92
CA ASP A 125 11.93 -12.85 -70.31
C ASP A 125 10.53 -13.56 -70.44
N PHE A 126 9.47 -12.75 -70.40
CA PHE A 126 8.14 -12.84 -71.07
C PHE A 126 6.93 -13.73 -70.63
N HIS A 127 5.79 -12.99 -70.58
CA HIS A 127 4.34 -13.28 -70.73
C HIS A 127 3.61 -14.09 -69.63
N SER A 128 2.63 -13.55 -68.87
CA SER A 128 1.37 -12.80 -69.14
C SER A 128 0.15 -13.73 -69.24
N GLU A 129 -0.79 -13.61 -68.31
CA GLU A 129 -2.19 -13.19 -68.53
C GLU A 129 -3.17 -13.64 -67.42
N ASN A 130 -3.94 -12.65 -66.95
CA ASN A 130 -5.38 -12.62 -66.62
C ASN A 130 -5.94 -13.68 -65.63
N GLY A 131 -6.63 -13.34 -64.54
CA GLY A 131 -7.47 -12.17 -64.26
C GLY A 131 -8.94 -12.58 -64.36
N GLU A 132 -9.70 -12.56 -63.26
CA GLU A 132 -11.12 -12.15 -63.26
C GLU A 132 -11.69 -11.97 -61.83
N GLN A 133 -12.36 -10.83 -61.66
CA GLN A 133 -13.14 -10.38 -60.50
C GLN A 133 -14.62 -10.73 -60.69
N THR A 134 -15.38 -10.93 -59.61
CA THR A 134 -16.68 -10.25 -59.27
C THR A 134 -17.29 -10.88 -58.00
N GLN A 135 -17.45 -10.14 -56.89
CA GLN A 135 -18.62 -9.35 -56.43
C GLN A 135 -19.94 -10.13 -56.20
N GLN A 136 -20.41 -10.26 -54.93
CA GLN A 136 -21.65 -9.62 -54.40
C GLN A 136 -22.07 -10.11 -53.00
N TRP A 137 -22.83 -9.24 -52.31
CA TRP A 137 -23.23 -9.18 -50.90
C TRP A 137 -24.55 -9.95 -50.56
N PRO A 138 -24.97 -10.06 -49.27
CA PRO A 138 -25.74 -11.19 -48.70
C PRO A 138 -27.25 -10.92 -48.49
N PRO A 139 -28.04 -11.91 -47.97
CA PRO A 139 -28.93 -11.57 -46.85
C PRO A 139 -29.21 -12.66 -45.78
N HIS A 140 -29.29 -12.17 -44.54
CA HIS A 140 -30.19 -12.49 -43.40
C HIS A 140 -30.54 -13.93 -42.95
N ARG A 141 -30.36 -14.14 -41.64
CA ARG A 141 -30.84 -15.27 -40.81
C ARG A 141 -31.78 -14.74 -39.70
N PRO A 142 -32.86 -15.44 -39.30
CA PRO A 142 -33.72 -15.03 -38.19
C PRO A 142 -33.22 -15.56 -36.82
N ALA A 143 -33.65 -14.89 -35.75
CA ALA A 143 -33.19 -14.98 -34.37
C ALA A 143 -33.82 -16.12 -33.55
N PHE A 144 -33.09 -16.64 -32.54
CA PHE A 144 -33.57 -16.93 -31.17
C PHE A 144 -32.40 -17.18 -30.17
N SER A 145 -32.28 -16.28 -29.18
CA SER A 145 -31.98 -16.46 -27.73
C SER A 145 -30.95 -17.49 -27.21
N SER A 146 -29.85 -17.01 -26.60
CA SER A 146 -29.51 -17.28 -25.18
C SER A 146 -28.33 -16.46 -24.65
N ILE A 147 -28.54 -15.90 -23.44
CA ILE A 147 -27.66 -15.24 -22.46
C ILE A 147 -26.13 -15.50 -22.57
N ALA A 148 -25.36 -14.43 -22.81
CA ALA A 148 -23.97 -14.26 -22.33
C ALA A 148 -23.61 -12.76 -22.32
N GLY A 149 -23.24 -12.24 -21.13
CA GLY A 149 -22.88 -10.85 -20.93
C GLY A 149 -21.49 -10.50 -21.49
N SER A 150 -21.50 -9.76 -22.60
CA SER A 150 -20.53 -8.76 -23.08
C SER A 150 -19.17 -8.65 -22.35
N VAL A 151 -18.13 -9.22 -22.98
CA VAL A 151 -16.75 -8.73 -22.93
C VAL A 151 -16.51 -7.92 -24.20
N VAL A 152 -16.78 -6.61 -24.17
CA VAL A 152 -16.50 -5.68 -25.29
C VAL A 152 -15.68 -4.47 -24.80
N GLY A 153 -15.09 -4.57 -23.61
CA GLY A 153 -14.34 -3.46 -23.01
C GLY A 153 -12.82 -3.53 -23.15
N LYS A 154 -12.23 -4.58 -23.75
CA LYS A 154 -10.78 -4.82 -23.71
C LYS A 154 -10.09 -4.94 -25.06
N ASP A 155 -10.83 -5.18 -26.14
CA ASP A 155 -10.22 -5.21 -27.48
C ASP A 155 -10.00 -3.80 -28.03
N LEU A 156 -10.64 -2.79 -27.41
CA LEU A 156 -10.39 -1.37 -27.64
C LEU A 156 -9.08 -0.86 -27.02
N ASP A 157 -8.43 -1.59 -26.11
CA ASP A 157 -7.25 -1.07 -25.38
C ASP A 157 -5.92 -1.38 -26.11
N ALA A 158 -5.79 -2.55 -26.74
CA ALA A 158 -4.65 -2.85 -27.62
C ALA A 158 -4.74 -2.05 -28.94
N GLU A 159 -5.97 -1.82 -29.43
CA GLU A 159 -6.23 -0.87 -30.50
C GLU A 159 -5.98 0.57 -30.03
N ARG A 160 -6.42 1.02 -28.84
CA ARG A 160 -6.12 2.38 -28.32
C ARG A 160 -4.64 2.67 -28.10
N ASP A 161 -3.83 1.69 -27.73
CA ASP A 161 -2.39 1.91 -27.48
C ASP A 161 -1.60 2.01 -28.80
N MET A 162 -2.02 1.29 -29.85
CA MET A 162 -1.48 1.41 -31.22
C MET A 162 -2.08 2.62 -31.96
N GLU A 163 -3.38 2.84 -31.82
CA GLU A 163 -4.15 3.96 -32.38
C GLU A 163 -3.80 5.27 -31.67
N GLY A 164 -3.48 5.27 -30.38
CA GLY A 164 -2.97 6.43 -29.66
C GLY A 164 -1.56 6.85 -30.10
N ASN A 165 -0.73 5.87 -30.49
CA ASN A 165 0.60 6.10 -31.05
C ASN A 165 0.52 6.58 -32.52
N LEU A 166 -0.43 6.07 -33.30
CA LEU A 166 -0.72 6.49 -34.67
C LEU A 166 -1.46 7.84 -34.74
N GLU A 167 -2.44 8.09 -33.86
CA GLU A 167 -3.12 9.38 -33.68
C GLU A 167 -2.18 10.43 -33.09
N TRP A 168 -1.21 10.04 -32.25
CA TRP A 168 -0.13 10.94 -31.84
C TRP A 168 0.74 11.32 -33.04
N LYS A 169 1.20 10.35 -33.84
CA LYS A 169 1.95 10.62 -35.09
C LYS A 169 1.16 11.52 -36.03
N ASP A 170 -0.13 11.24 -36.23
CA ASP A 170 -1.00 12.00 -37.14
C ASP A 170 -1.34 13.41 -36.58
N ARG A 171 -1.46 13.57 -35.26
CA ARG A 171 -1.60 14.89 -34.61
C ARG A 171 -0.30 15.70 -34.65
N VAL A 172 0.85 15.04 -34.50
CA VAL A 172 2.18 15.65 -34.60
C VAL A 172 2.41 16.09 -36.04
N GLU A 173 2.06 15.29 -37.04
CA GLU A 173 2.14 15.68 -38.45
C GLU A 173 1.17 16.81 -38.81
N LYS A 174 -0.09 16.75 -38.36
CA LYS A 174 -1.05 17.85 -38.53
C LYS A 174 -0.60 19.13 -37.81
N TRP A 175 0.10 19.01 -36.68
CA TRP A 175 0.66 20.14 -35.96
C TRP A 175 1.90 20.71 -36.67
N LYS A 176 2.82 19.86 -37.15
CA LYS A 176 3.98 20.24 -37.98
C LYS A 176 3.51 20.98 -39.25
N ALA A 177 2.51 20.44 -39.96
CA ALA A 177 1.90 21.08 -41.13
C ALA A 177 1.21 22.43 -40.80
N LYS A 178 0.70 22.59 -39.57
CA LYS A 178 0.06 23.84 -39.10
C LYS A 178 1.09 24.89 -38.66
N GLN A 179 2.29 24.48 -38.25
CA GLN A 179 3.40 25.36 -37.93
C GLN A 179 4.17 25.80 -39.18
N GLU A 180 4.36 24.90 -40.16
CA GLU A 180 4.84 25.26 -41.51
C GLU A 180 3.92 26.30 -42.18
N LYS A 181 2.59 26.11 -42.10
CA LYS A 181 1.60 27.09 -42.60
C LYS A 181 1.59 28.44 -41.87
N ARG A 182 2.17 28.51 -40.66
CA ARG A 182 2.29 29.75 -39.87
C ARG A 182 3.64 30.45 -40.08
N GLY A 183 4.52 29.92 -40.93
CA GLY A 183 5.82 30.50 -41.23
C GLY A 183 6.80 30.50 -40.06
N LEU A 184 6.59 29.63 -39.05
CA LEU A 184 7.45 29.51 -37.87
C LEU A 184 8.54 28.43 -38.02
N ILE A 185 8.52 27.68 -39.14
CA ILE A 185 9.55 26.71 -39.53
C ILE A 185 10.03 27.16 -40.91
N SER A 186 11.24 27.74 -40.98
CA SER A 186 11.90 28.06 -42.24
C SER A 186 12.65 26.82 -42.70
N LYS A 187 12.39 26.39 -43.93
CA LYS A 187 13.05 25.25 -44.57
C LYS A 187 14.19 25.81 -45.43
N ASP A 188 15.21 26.35 -44.77
CA ASP A 188 16.49 26.70 -45.40
C ASP A 188 17.52 26.98 -44.28
N ASP A 189 18.17 25.92 -43.82
CA ASP A 189 19.61 25.78 -44.01
C ASP A 189 20.01 24.32 -43.75
N GLY A 190 20.74 23.74 -44.70
CA GLY A 190 21.19 22.35 -44.64
C GLY A 190 22.43 22.22 -43.77
N GLY A 191 22.28 21.59 -42.60
CA GLY A 191 23.42 21.13 -41.80
C GLY A 191 23.02 20.67 -40.39
N ASN A 192 23.09 19.36 -40.14
CA ASN A 192 23.24 18.71 -38.83
C ASN A 192 22.35 19.14 -37.62
N ASP A 193 21.18 19.75 -37.85
CA ASP A 193 20.29 20.25 -36.77
C ASP A 193 19.01 19.41 -36.56
N GLN A 194 18.84 18.29 -37.27
CA GLN A 194 17.64 17.45 -37.11
C GLN A 194 17.62 16.72 -35.75
N ASP A 195 18.79 16.33 -35.22
CA ASP A 195 18.94 15.74 -33.90
C ASP A 195 18.69 16.78 -32.78
N ASN A 196 19.10 18.04 -32.99
CA ASN A 196 18.87 19.13 -32.03
C ASN A 196 17.38 19.51 -31.93
N GLU A 197 16.64 19.51 -33.05
CA GLU A 197 15.20 19.81 -33.06
C GLU A 197 14.36 18.69 -32.43
N GLU A 198 14.70 17.42 -32.65
CA GLU A 198 14.02 16.29 -32.00
C GLU A 198 14.30 16.25 -30.49
N ASP A 199 15.55 16.51 -30.09
CA ASP A 199 15.91 16.67 -28.68
C ASP A 199 15.18 17.84 -28.02
N ASP A 200 15.07 19.00 -28.68
CA ASP A 200 14.34 20.14 -28.14
C ASP A 200 12.82 19.87 -28.00
N VAL A 201 12.23 19.08 -28.90
CA VAL A 201 10.83 18.65 -28.82
C VAL A 201 10.64 17.63 -27.69
N LEU A 202 11.50 16.62 -27.59
CA LEU A 202 11.50 15.65 -26.49
C LEU A 202 11.70 16.35 -25.14
N MET A 203 12.55 17.37 -25.08
CA MET A 203 12.76 18.21 -23.90
C MET A 203 11.52 19.05 -23.57
N ALA A 204 10.79 19.55 -24.56
CA ALA A 204 9.55 20.29 -24.36
C ALA A 204 8.41 19.37 -23.86
N GLU A 205 8.29 18.16 -24.40
CA GLU A 205 7.31 17.16 -23.96
C GLU A 205 7.66 16.61 -22.57
N ALA A 206 8.94 16.36 -22.30
CA ALA A 206 9.43 15.98 -20.99
C ALA A 206 9.19 17.07 -19.94
N ARG A 207 9.03 18.37 -20.28
CA ARG A 207 8.68 19.45 -19.32
C ARG A 207 7.20 19.47 -18.91
N GLN A 208 6.34 18.69 -19.57
CA GLN A 208 4.93 18.59 -19.23
C GLN A 208 4.69 18.00 -17.82
N PRO A 209 3.54 18.26 -17.18
CA PRO A 209 3.25 17.69 -15.88
C PRO A 209 3.21 16.14 -15.94
N LEU A 210 3.87 15.49 -14.98
CA LEU A 210 3.96 14.02 -14.86
C LEU A 210 2.63 13.38 -14.42
N TRP A 211 1.71 14.18 -13.92
CA TRP A 211 0.39 13.75 -13.47
C TRP A 211 -0.59 14.92 -13.56
N ARG A 212 -1.89 14.64 -13.56
CA ARG A 212 -2.93 15.68 -13.52
C ARG A 212 -4.03 15.35 -12.53
N LYS A 213 -4.67 16.41 -12.02
CA LYS A 213 -5.94 16.29 -11.29
C LYS A 213 -7.08 16.26 -12.30
N VAL A 214 -7.91 15.24 -12.21
CA VAL A 214 -9.12 15.10 -13.00
C VAL A 214 -10.31 15.39 -12.08
N PRO A 215 -10.94 16.58 -12.19
CA PRO A 215 -12.13 16.86 -11.41
C PRO A 215 -13.29 15.97 -11.89
N LEU A 216 -14.15 15.57 -10.96
CA LEU A 216 -15.37 14.86 -11.34
C LEU A 216 -16.31 15.79 -12.13
N PRO A 217 -17.02 15.28 -13.15
CA PRO A 217 -17.94 16.08 -13.95
C PRO A 217 -18.95 16.82 -13.07
N SER A 218 -19.12 18.12 -13.32
CA SER A 218 -20.03 18.98 -12.55
C SER A 218 -21.47 18.46 -12.52
N SER A 219 -21.89 17.77 -13.59
CA SER A 219 -23.20 17.13 -13.73
C SER A 219 -23.46 16.00 -12.73
N LYS A 220 -22.41 15.36 -12.19
CA LYS A 220 -22.53 14.31 -11.17
C LYS A 220 -22.41 14.87 -9.75
N ILE A 221 -21.47 15.80 -9.53
CA ILE A 221 -21.13 16.27 -8.17
C ILE A 221 -22.04 17.41 -7.67
N ASN A 222 -22.51 18.31 -8.55
CA ASN A 222 -23.35 19.42 -8.12
C ASN A 222 -24.73 18.95 -7.60
N PRO A 223 -25.43 18.01 -8.26
CA PRO A 223 -26.67 17.46 -7.71
C PRO A 223 -26.45 16.80 -6.34
N TYR A 224 -25.35 16.06 -6.17
CA TYR A 224 -24.99 15.44 -4.90
C TYR A 224 -24.84 16.47 -3.78
N ARG A 225 -24.10 17.56 -4.02
CA ARG A 225 -23.93 18.66 -3.04
C ARG A 225 -25.26 19.33 -2.68
N ILE A 226 -26.10 19.60 -3.67
CA ILE A 226 -27.43 20.21 -3.44
C ILE A 226 -28.29 19.30 -2.56
N VAL A 227 -28.32 18.00 -2.85
CA VAL A 227 -29.12 17.02 -2.09
C VAL A 227 -28.59 16.86 -0.66
N ILE A 228 -27.27 16.87 -0.44
CA ILE A 228 -26.71 16.82 0.93
C ILE A 228 -27.10 18.07 1.73
N ILE A 229 -27.02 19.27 1.14
CA ILE A 229 -27.46 20.51 1.81
C ILE A 229 -28.95 20.45 2.12
N LEU A 230 -29.77 20.02 1.15
CA LEU A 230 -31.21 19.86 1.35
C LEU A 230 -31.52 18.88 2.48
N ARG A 231 -30.79 17.75 2.53
CA ARG A 231 -30.91 16.75 3.60
C ARG A 231 -30.54 17.35 4.96
N LEU A 232 -29.50 18.18 5.04
CA LEU A 232 -29.15 18.89 6.28
C LEU A 232 -30.29 19.81 6.75
N VAL A 233 -30.92 20.55 5.83
CA VAL A 233 -32.08 21.40 6.14
C VAL A 233 -33.27 20.57 6.63
N ILE A 234 -33.58 19.46 5.94
CA ILE A 234 -34.64 18.52 6.34
C ILE A 234 -34.36 17.96 7.74
N LEU A 235 -33.11 17.57 8.03
CA LEU A 235 -32.71 17.09 9.36
C LEU A 235 -32.94 18.15 10.45
N CYS A 236 -32.63 19.43 10.19
CA CYS A 236 -32.90 20.50 11.16
C CYS A 236 -34.39 20.62 11.50
N PHE A 237 -35.27 20.57 10.49
CA PHE A 237 -36.72 20.60 10.71
C PHE A 237 -37.23 19.34 11.40
N PHE A 238 -36.70 18.18 11.00
CA PHE A 238 -36.99 16.90 11.63
C PHE A 238 -36.66 16.93 13.13
N PHE A 239 -35.46 17.36 13.52
CA PHE A 239 -35.08 17.44 14.93
C PHE A 239 -35.86 18.48 15.71
N ARG A 240 -36.14 19.65 15.10
CA ARG A 240 -36.99 20.65 15.72
C ARG A 240 -38.37 20.07 16.04
N PHE A 241 -38.97 19.35 15.10
CA PHE A 241 -40.23 18.65 15.35
C PHE A 241 -40.07 17.60 16.45
N ARG A 242 -39.08 16.71 16.31
CA ARG A 242 -38.82 15.60 17.21
C ARG A 242 -38.66 16.02 18.67
N ILE A 243 -37.95 17.12 18.93
CA ILE A 243 -37.67 17.67 20.28
C ILE A 243 -38.92 18.37 20.84
N MET A 244 -39.70 19.06 20.01
CA MET A 244 -40.89 19.81 20.45
C MET A 244 -42.11 18.92 20.68
N THR A 245 -42.12 17.68 20.18
CA THR A 245 -43.22 16.73 20.38
C THR A 245 -42.76 15.48 21.14
N PRO A 246 -42.64 15.56 22.48
CA PRO A 246 -42.29 14.42 23.30
C PRO A 246 -43.43 13.38 23.35
N ALA A 247 -43.08 12.09 23.34
CA ALA A 247 -44.05 11.02 23.60
C ALA A 247 -44.20 10.85 25.12
N THR A 248 -45.19 11.53 25.71
CA THR A 248 -45.43 11.56 27.16
C THR A 248 -45.70 10.17 27.75
N ASP A 249 -46.36 9.30 27.00
CA ASP A 249 -46.72 7.94 27.43
C ASP A 249 -45.50 7.01 27.56
N ALA A 250 -44.39 7.38 26.91
CA ALA A 250 -43.16 6.60 26.79
C ALA A 250 -41.90 7.48 26.88
N TYR A 251 -41.88 8.45 27.80
CA TYR A 251 -40.83 9.47 27.87
C TYR A 251 -39.38 8.92 27.90
N PRO A 252 -39.04 7.86 28.67
CA PRO A 252 -37.70 7.30 28.65
C PRO A 252 -37.30 6.70 27.29
N LEU A 253 -38.21 5.98 26.63
CA LEU A 253 -37.96 5.40 25.30
C LEU A 253 -37.80 6.49 24.24
N TRP A 254 -38.63 7.53 24.32
CA TRP A 254 -38.51 8.70 23.47
C TRP A 254 -37.16 9.40 23.64
N LEU A 255 -36.76 9.65 24.89
CA LEU A 255 -35.50 10.34 25.19
C LEU A 255 -34.29 9.57 24.64
N ILE A 256 -34.25 8.25 24.85
CA ILE A 256 -33.18 7.39 24.31
C ILE A 256 -33.15 7.47 22.78
N SER A 257 -34.31 7.39 22.12
CA SER A 257 -34.41 7.50 20.66
C SER A 257 -33.87 8.82 20.14
N VAL A 258 -34.29 9.94 20.74
CA VAL A 258 -33.86 11.29 20.31
C VAL A 258 -32.36 11.46 20.49
N ILE A 259 -31.78 10.99 21.61
CA ILE A 259 -30.33 11.04 21.83
C ILE A 259 -29.58 10.22 20.77
N CYS A 260 -30.06 9.00 20.46
CA CYS A 260 -29.45 8.16 19.42
C CYS A 260 -29.55 8.81 18.04
N GLU A 261 -30.71 9.36 17.68
CA GLU A 261 -30.93 10.04 16.40
C GLU A 261 -30.02 11.27 16.25
N ILE A 262 -29.87 12.08 17.30
CA ILE A 262 -28.93 13.23 17.31
C ILE A 262 -27.49 12.74 17.11
N TRP A 263 -27.09 11.67 17.79
CA TRP A 263 -25.75 11.09 17.61
C TRP A 263 -25.51 10.63 16.17
N PHE A 264 -26.48 9.91 15.56
CA PHE A 264 -26.36 9.48 14.17
C PHE A 264 -26.32 10.65 13.20
N ALA A 265 -27.06 11.72 13.46
CA ALA A 265 -26.96 12.92 12.63
C ALA A 265 -25.58 13.57 12.73
N LEU A 266 -24.99 13.65 13.92
CA LEU A 266 -23.62 14.15 14.10
C LEU A 266 -22.60 13.25 13.39
N SER A 267 -22.71 11.93 13.56
CA SER A 267 -21.85 10.96 12.88
C SER A 267 -21.99 11.05 11.37
N TRP A 268 -23.20 11.22 10.84
CA TRP A 268 -23.46 11.40 9.43
C TRP A 268 -22.85 12.71 8.89
N ILE A 269 -22.97 13.83 9.61
CA ILE A 269 -22.36 15.10 9.20
C ILE A 269 -20.83 14.96 9.12
N LEU A 270 -20.22 14.36 10.15
CA LEU A 270 -18.78 14.12 10.21
C LEU A 270 -18.27 13.20 9.09
N ASP A 271 -19.09 12.25 8.67
CA ASP A 271 -18.77 11.32 7.59
C ASP A 271 -18.98 11.92 6.18
N GLN A 272 -20.00 12.74 6.00
CA GLN A 272 -20.38 13.27 4.67
C GLN A 272 -19.55 14.46 4.23
N PHE A 273 -19.23 15.39 5.15
CA PHE A 273 -18.51 16.61 4.79
C PHE A 273 -17.09 16.37 4.23
N PRO A 274 -16.32 15.37 4.71
CA PRO A 274 -15.06 14.99 4.06
C PRO A 274 -15.21 14.55 2.59
N LYS A 275 -16.39 14.06 2.18
CA LYS A 275 -16.68 13.65 0.79
C LYS A 275 -17.05 14.81 -0.13
N TRP A 276 -16.87 16.07 0.29
CA TRP A 276 -17.36 17.24 -0.46
C TRP A 276 -16.59 17.54 -1.74
N PHE A 277 -15.29 17.25 -1.76
CA PHE A 277 -14.38 17.55 -2.86
C PHE A 277 -13.68 16.29 -3.41
N PRO A 278 -14.42 15.28 -3.90
CA PRO A 278 -13.79 14.09 -4.44
C PRO A 278 -13.01 14.45 -5.73
N ILE A 279 -11.79 13.94 -5.84
CA ILE A 279 -10.94 14.13 -7.02
C ILE A 279 -10.44 12.79 -7.54
N ASN A 280 -10.11 12.77 -8.84
CA ASN A 280 -9.34 11.70 -9.46
C ASN A 280 -7.96 12.23 -9.87
N ARG A 281 -7.01 11.31 -10.02
CA ARG A 281 -5.66 11.63 -10.49
C ARG A 281 -5.25 10.62 -11.55
N GLU A 282 -4.55 11.11 -12.54
CA GLU A 282 -3.97 10.31 -13.61
C GLU A 282 -2.46 10.57 -13.64
N THR A 283 -1.69 9.50 -13.86
CA THR A 283 -0.24 9.50 -13.99
C THR A 283 0.16 9.29 -15.45
N TYR A 284 1.30 9.85 -15.85
CA TYR A 284 1.84 9.73 -17.20
C TYR A 284 3.25 9.15 -17.13
N LEU A 285 3.34 7.83 -17.31
CA LEU A 285 4.59 7.09 -17.18
C LEU A 285 5.58 7.42 -18.31
N ASP A 286 5.09 7.63 -19.54
CA ASP A 286 5.94 7.94 -20.69
C ASP A 286 6.73 9.25 -20.46
N ARG A 287 6.08 10.25 -19.86
CA ARG A 287 6.72 11.53 -19.49
C ARG A 287 7.75 11.39 -18.38
N LEU A 288 7.56 10.42 -17.48
CA LEU A 288 8.54 10.12 -16.44
C LEU A 288 9.80 9.53 -17.07
N THR A 289 9.63 8.54 -17.94
CA THR A 289 10.73 7.88 -18.66
C THR A 289 11.48 8.87 -19.55
N MET A 290 10.80 9.66 -20.38
CA MET A 290 11.44 10.69 -21.20
C MET A 290 12.25 11.73 -20.39
N ARG A 291 11.82 12.04 -19.15
CA ARG A 291 12.48 13.03 -18.30
C ARG A 291 13.67 12.46 -17.52
N PHE A 292 13.56 11.23 -17.00
CA PHE A 292 14.52 10.68 -16.03
C PHE A 292 15.29 9.45 -16.52
N GLU A 293 14.90 8.86 -17.64
CA GLU A 293 15.54 7.69 -18.27
C GLU A 293 15.81 8.00 -19.74
N ARG A 294 16.80 8.86 -19.98
CA ARG A 294 17.24 9.17 -21.35
C ARG A 294 18.12 8.04 -21.87
N GLU A 295 17.95 7.70 -23.14
CA GLU A 295 18.79 6.68 -23.78
C GLU A 295 20.25 7.16 -23.79
N GLY A 296 21.18 6.26 -23.45
CA GLY A 296 22.61 6.56 -23.36
C GLY A 296 23.08 7.26 -22.07
N GLU A 297 22.17 7.76 -21.22
CA GLU A 297 22.50 8.35 -19.91
C GLU A 297 22.16 7.42 -18.74
N PRO A 298 22.85 7.53 -17.59
CA PRO A 298 22.45 6.82 -16.38
C PRO A 298 21.08 7.32 -15.91
N SER A 299 20.24 6.38 -15.44
CA SER A 299 18.89 6.70 -14.94
C SER A 299 18.97 7.67 -13.76
N ARG A 300 18.21 8.77 -13.87
CA ARG A 300 18.08 9.81 -12.84
C ARG A 300 16.89 9.55 -11.89
N LEU A 301 16.28 8.37 -11.98
CA LEU A 301 15.22 7.95 -11.06
C LEU A 301 15.74 7.82 -9.63
N SER A 302 14.95 8.27 -8.66
CA SER A 302 15.32 8.18 -7.25
C SER A 302 15.29 6.74 -6.74
N PRO A 303 16.21 6.34 -5.84
CA PRO A 303 16.16 5.04 -5.19
C PRO A 303 14.89 4.85 -4.34
N VAL A 304 14.44 3.60 -4.23
CA VAL A 304 13.29 3.19 -3.42
C VAL A 304 13.64 1.93 -2.62
N ASP A 305 13.53 2.03 -1.30
CA ASP A 305 13.61 0.84 -0.42
C ASP A 305 12.21 0.28 -0.20
N VAL A 306 12.03 -1.03 -0.33
CA VAL A 306 10.76 -1.72 -0.08
C VAL A 306 10.86 -2.53 1.20
N PHE A 307 9.95 -2.30 2.13
CA PHE A 307 9.94 -2.91 3.45
C PHE A 307 8.83 -3.95 3.54
N VAL A 308 9.19 -5.15 3.97
CA VAL A 308 8.26 -6.26 4.27
C VAL A 308 8.49 -6.68 5.72
N SER A 309 7.46 -6.63 6.55
CA SER A 309 7.53 -7.10 7.94
C SER A 309 6.77 -8.40 8.12
N THR A 310 7.37 -9.38 8.78
CA THR A 310 6.73 -10.65 9.18
C THR A 310 6.93 -10.89 10.67
N VAL A 311 5.93 -11.53 11.29
CA VAL A 311 5.93 -11.76 12.74
C VAL A 311 6.37 -13.16 13.10
N ASP A 312 5.81 -14.17 12.42
CA ASP A 312 6.03 -15.58 12.73
C ASP A 312 5.67 -16.43 11.51
N PRO A 313 6.61 -17.22 10.95
CA PRO A 313 6.35 -18.03 9.78
C PRO A 313 5.35 -19.18 10.02
N LEU A 314 5.04 -19.53 11.27
CA LEU A 314 3.98 -20.51 11.57
C LEU A 314 2.57 -19.90 11.45
N LYS A 315 2.44 -18.59 11.66
CA LYS A 315 1.15 -17.86 11.51
C LYS A 315 0.94 -17.35 10.10
N GLU A 316 2.03 -16.99 9.46
CA GLU A 316 2.08 -16.42 8.11
C GLU A 316 2.94 -17.35 7.24
N PRO A 317 2.33 -18.24 6.44
CA PRO A 317 3.06 -19.24 5.68
C PRO A 317 4.22 -18.62 4.90
N PRO A 318 5.45 -19.16 5.00
CA PRO A 318 6.62 -18.51 4.45
C PRO A 318 6.59 -18.44 2.92
N ILE A 319 5.82 -19.31 2.26
CA ILE A 319 5.56 -19.24 0.81
C ILE A 319 4.84 -17.95 0.41
N ILE A 320 3.97 -17.38 1.25
CA ILE A 320 3.28 -16.11 0.98
C ILE A 320 4.32 -14.98 1.01
N THR A 321 5.16 -14.95 2.04
CA THR A 321 6.26 -13.99 2.14
C THR A 321 7.23 -14.10 0.96
N ALA A 322 7.59 -15.32 0.55
CA ALA A 322 8.42 -15.55 -0.63
C ALA A 322 7.80 -14.99 -1.92
N ASN A 323 6.50 -15.21 -2.14
CA ASN A 323 5.78 -14.66 -3.29
C ASN A 323 5.76 -13.12 -3.30
N THR A 324 5.57 -12.51 -2.13
CA THR A 324 5.64 -11.05 -1.97
C THR A 324 7.04 -10.53 -2.31
N VAL A 325 8.10 -11.15 -1.77
CA VAL A 325 9.49 -10.79 -2.07
C VAL A 325 9.80 -10.95 -3.56
N LEU A 326 9.41 -12.06 -4.19
CA LEU A 326 9.60 -12.29 -5.63
C LEU A 326 8.89 -11.23 -6.48
N SER A 327 7.69 -10.79 -6.07
CA SER A 327 6.97 -9.70 -6.75
C SER A 327 7.69 -8.35 -6.65
N ILE A 328 8.39 -8.11 -5.54
CA ILE A 328 9.18 -6.89 -5.30
C ILE A 328 10.47 -6.91 -6.13
N LEU A 329 11.19 -8.04 -6.16
CA LEU A 329 12.44 -8.17 -6.91
C LEU A 329 12.24 -8.09 -8.43
N SER A 330 11.02 -8.28 -8.91
CA SER A 330 10.67 -8.29 -10.34
C SER A 330 9.85 -7.06 -10.79
N VAL A 331 9.87 -5.97 -10.02
CA VAL A 331 9.27 -4.69 -10.43
C VAL A 331 9.96 -4.10 -11.66
N ASP A 332 9.21 -3.31 -12.41
CA ASP A 332 9.73 -2.53 -13.53
C ASP A 332 10.35 -1.23 -13.00
N TYR A 333 11.61 -1.33 -12.59
CA TYR A 333 12.44 -0.21 -12.14
C TYR A 333 13.93 -0.59 -12.30
N PRO A 334 14.85 0.40 -12.40
CA PRO A 334 16.28 0.12 -12.44
C PRO A 334 16.77 -0.71 -11.24
N VAL A 335 17.59 -1.72 -11.50
CA VAL A 335 18.02 -2.72 -10.50
C VAL A 335 18.90 -2.11 -9.39
N ASP A 336 19.68 -1.08 -9.71
CA ASP A 336 20.52 -0.33 -8.79
C ASP A 336 19.73 0.62 -7.87
N LYS A 337 18.44 0.86 -8.19
CA LYS A 337 17.58 1.81 -7.48
C LYS A 337 16.54 1.13 -6.59
N VAL A 338 16.32 -0.18 -6.70
CA VAL A 338 15.38 -0.90 -5.83
C VAL A 338 16.14 -1.78 -4.85
N SER A 339 15.79 -1.69 -3.57
CA SER A 339 16.27 -2.61 -2.54
C SER A 339 15.10 -3.15 -1.73
N CYS A 340 15.09 -4.45 -1.47
CA CYS A 340 14.07 -5.13 -0.68
C CYS A 340 14.62 -5.47 0.71
N TYR A 341 13.93 -5.04 1.75
CA TYR A 341 14.24 -5.36 3.14
C TYR A 341 13.13 -6.20 3.75
N VAL A 342 13.50 -7.35 4.32
CA VAL A 342 12.58 -8.23 5.02
C VAL A 342 12.94 -8.23 6.50
N SER A 343 12.02 -7.72 7.34
CA SER A 343 12.16 -7.75 8.79
C SER A 343 11.45 -8.96 9.37
N ASP A 344 12.20 -9.73 10.15
CA ASP A 344 11.71 -10.91 10.87
C ASP A 344 11.63 -10.63 12.37
N ASP A 345 10.42 -10.43 12.88
CA ASP A 345 10.20 -10.24 14.30
C ASP A 345 10.22 -11.57 15.09
N GLY A 346 10.18 -12.71 14.40
CA GLY A 346 10.23 -14.05 14.99
C GLY A 346 11.64 -14.61 15.16
N ALA A 347 12.64 -14.03 14.48
CA ALA A 347 14.03 -14.52 14.42
C ALA A 347 14.10 -16.02 14.07
N SER A 348 13.28 -16.46 13.11
CA SER A 348 13.06 -17.87 12.81
C SER A 348 14.00 -18.36 11.71
N MET A 349 14.71 -19.46 11.97
CA MET A 349 15.55 -20.12 10.97
C MET A 349 14.74 -20.55 9.73
N LEU A 350 13.46 -20.92 9.89
CA LEU A 350 12.58 -21.27 8.77
C LEU A 350 12.47 -20.15 7.74
N LEU A 351 12.29 -18.91 8.20
CA LEU A 351 12.17 -17.77 7.29
C LEU A 351 13.52 -17.43 6.66
N PHE A 352 14.61 -17.52 7.43
CA PHE A 352 15.97 -17.34 6.94
C PHE A 352 16.27 -18.31 5.77
N ASP A 353 16.06 -19.61 5.98
CA ASP A 353 16.26 -20.63 4.94
C ASP A 353 15.31 -20.41 3.74
N THR A 354 14.05 -20.03 4.01
CA THR A 354 13.08 -19.72 2.95
C THR A 354 13.56 -18.56 2.07
N LEU A 355 14.13 -17.50 2.65
CA LEU A 355 14.65 -16.37 1.88
C LEU A 355 15.88 -16.74 1.06
N SER A 356 16.73 -17.65 1.55
CA SER A 356 17.84 -18.19 0.78
C SER A 356 17.36 -18.92 -0.49
N GLU A 357 16.42 -19.87 -0.33
CA GLU A 357 15.79 -20.56 -1.47
C GLU A 357 15.05 -19.60 -2.41
N THR A 358 14.40 -18.57 -1.85
CA THR A 358 13.71 -17.54 -2.62
C THR A 358 14.69 -16.73 -3.45
N ALA A 359 15.87 -16.40 -2.90
CA ALA A 359 16.92 -15.69 -3.62
C ALA A 359 17.45 -16.53 -4.79
N GLU A 360 17.64 -17.84 -4.61
CA GLU A 360 18.02 -18.72 -5.72
C GLU A 360 16.96 -18.76 -6.82
N PHE A 361 15.69 -18.95 -6.46
CA PHE A 361 14.59 -18.96 -7.43
C PHE A 361 14.42 -17.61 -8.15
N ALA A 362 14.64 -16.50 -7.45
CA ALA A 362 14.57 -15.15 -8.02
C ALA A 362 15.52 -14.97 -9.22
N ARG A 363 16.70 -15.62 -9.20
CA ARG A 363 17.70 -15.56 -10.30
C ARG A 363 17.18 -16.10 -11.62
N ARG A 364 16.19 -17.01 -11.58
CA ARG A 364 15.51 -17.56 -12.77
C ARG A 364 14.20 -16.82 -13.05
N TRP A 365 13.45 -16.46 -12.01
CA TRP A 365 12.14 -15.83 -12.12
C TRP A 365 12.18 -14.39 -12.61
N VAL A 366 13.11 -13.57 -12.11
CA VAL A 366 13.21 -12.14 -12.44
C VAL A 366 13.50 -11.90 -13.94
N PRO A 367 14.51 -12.53 -14.57
CA PRO A 367 14.75 -12.34 -16.00
C PRO A 367 13.57 -12.82 -16.84
N PHE A 368 12.96 -13.97 -16.50
CA PHE A 368 11.74 -14.45 -17.16
C PHE A 368 10.59 -13.43 -17.05
N CYS A 369 10.38 -12.86 -15.87
CA CYS A 369 9.38 -11.83 -15.64
C CYS A 369 9.59 -10.61 -16.53
N LYS A 370 10.82 -10.07 -16.55
CA LYS A 370 11.16 -8.85 -17.28
C LYS A 370 11.12 -9.08 -18.79
N LYS A 371 11.67 -10.20 -19.29
CA LYS A 371 11.70 -10.56 -20.71
C LYS A 371 10.32 -10.66 -21.35
N TYR A 372 9.35 -11.23 -20.63
CA TYR A 372 8.00 -11.47 -21.16
C TYR A 372 6.94 -10.51 -20.65
N SER A 373 7.31 -9.51 -19.85
CA SER A 373 6.37 -8.56 -19.22
C SER A 373 5.14 -9.26 -18.65
N ILE A 374 5.34 -10.31 -17.85
CA ILE A 374 4.24 -11.07 -17.25
C ILE A 374 3.68 -10.34 -16.04
N GLU A 375 2.37 -10.45 -15.82
CA GLU A 375 1.72 -9.92 -14.63
C GLU A 375 0.58 -10.83 -14.18
N PRO A 376 0.34 -11.02 -12.87
CA PRO A 376 1.09 -10.44 -11.74
C PRO A 376 2.50 -11.00 -11.60
N ARG A 377 3.33 -10.30 -10.83
CA ARG A 377 4.73 -10.66 -10.60
C ARG A 377 4.94 -11.74 -9.53
N ALA A 378 3.90 -12.03 -8.75
CA ALA A 378 3.90 -13.12 -7.78
C ALA A 378 3.58 -14.47 -8.47
N PRO A 379 4.49 -15.45 -8.43
CA PRO A 379 4.35 -16.69 -9.21
C PRO A 379 3.15 -17.57 -8.80
N GLU A 380 2.86 -17.72 -7.50
CA GLU A 380 1.69 -18.51 -7.04
C GLU A 380 0.40 -17.98 -7.67
N PHE A 381 0.23 -16.66 -7.61
CA PHE A 381 -0.96 -15.98 -8.14
C PHE A 381 -0.97 -15.95 -9.67
N TYR A 382 0.18 -15.84 -10.32
CA TYR A 382 0.28 -15.90 -11.79
C TYR A 382 -0.07 -17.29 -12.32
N PHE A 383 0.53 -18.35 -11.79
CA PHE A 383 0.30 -19.72 -12.27
C PHE A 383 -1.08 -20.29 -11.89
N SER A 384 -1.70 -19.75 -10.84
CA SER A 384 -3.06 -20.12 -10.41
C SER A 384 -4.18 -19.45 -11.23
N GLN A 385 -3.87 -18.44 -12.05
CA GLN A 385 -4.87 -17.78 -12.88
C GLN A 385 -5.38 -18.70 -13.99
N LYS A 386 -6.71 -18.78 -14.10
CA LYS A 386 -7.42 -19.53 -15.17
C LYS A 386 -7.63 -18.71 -16.44
N ILE A 387 -6.99 -17.54 -16.55
CA ILE A 387 -7.09 -16.66 -17.72
C ILE A 387 -6.19 -17.22 -18.82
N ASP A 388 -6.56 -16.98 -20.08
CA ASP A 388 -5.69 -17.31 -21.22
C ASP A 388 -4.36 -16.56 -21.11
N TYR A 389 -3.30 -17.31 -20.84
CA TYR A 389 -1.95 -16.81 -20.64
C TYR A 389 -1.20 -16.54 -21.95
N LEU A 390 -1.77 -16.92 -23.10
CA LEU A 390 -1.20 -16.65 -24.43
C LEU A 390 -1.66 -15.30 -24.99
N LYS A 391 -2.67 -14.67 -24.37
CA LYS A 391 -3.17 -13.37 -24.81
C LYS A 391 -2.04 -12.33 -24.80
N ASP A 392 -1.90 -11.62 -25.93
CA ASP A 392 -0.93 -10.53 -26.15
C ASP A 392 0.55 -10.94 -26.06
N LYS A 393 0.87 -12.24 -26.19
CA LYS A 393 2.25 -12.76 -26.19
C LYS A 393 2.73 -13.06 -27.61
N VAL A 394 3.64 -12.22 -28.11
CA VAL A 394 4.20 -12.32 -29.46
C VAL A 394 5.47 -13.19 -29.56
N GLN A 395 6.12 -13.48 -28.43
CA GLN A 395 7.41 -14.16 -28.42
C GLN A 395 7.27 -15.68 -28.64
N PRO A 396 7.93 -16.28 -29.65
CA PRO A 396 7.74 -17.68 -30.02
C PRO A 396 8.26 -18.67 -28.98
N SER A 397 9.30 -18.32 -28.22
CA SER A 397 9.86 -19.17 -27.16
C SER A 397 9.03 -19.18 -25.86
N PHE A 398 8.04 -18.30 -25.72
CA PHE A 398 7.28 -18.10 -24.48
C PHE A 398 6.63 -19.39 -23.98
N VAL A 399 6.01 -20.18 -24.86
CA VAL A 399 5.30 -21.41 -24.47
C VAL A 399 6.27 -22.48 -23.91
N LYS A 400 7.48 -22.56 -24.46
CA LYS A 400 8.52 -23.48 -23.98
C LYS A 400 9.08 -23.02 -22.64
N GLU A 401 9.50 -21.76 -22.56
CA GLU A 401 10.11 -21.18 -21.35
C GLU A 401 9.12 -21.09 -20.19
N ARG A 402 7.85 -20.72 -20.44
CA ARG A 402 6.80 -20.72 -19.40
C ARG A 402 6.57 -22.10 -18.80
N ARG A 403 6.59 -23.16 -19.62
CA ARG A 403 6.42 -24.54 -19.13
C ARG A 403 7.61 -24.98 -18.27
N ALA A 404 8.83 -24.62 -18.68
CA ALA A 404 10.02 -24.87 -17.88
C ALA A 404 9.95 -24.12 -16.54
N MET A 405 9.66 -22.81 -16.58
CA MET A 405 9.54 -21.98 -15.38
C MET A 405 8.44 -22.44 -14.43
N LYS A 406 7.32 -22.97 -14.95
CA LYS A 406 6.27 -23.56 -14.11
C LYS A 406 6.80 -24.78 -13.33
N ARG A 407 7.60 -25.65 -13.95
CA ARG A 407 8.18 -26.82 -13.26
C ARG A 407 9.16 -26.38 -12.17
N GLU A 408 10.05 -25.44 -12.50
CA GLU A 408 10.98 -24.83 -11.54
C GLU A 408 10.23 -24.24 -10.32
N TYR A 409 9.09 -23.59 -10.56
CA TYR A 409 8.28 -23.04 -9.47
C TYR A 409 7.64 -24.12 -8.60
N GLU A 410 7.11 -25.20 -9.18
CA GLU A 410 6.55 -26.32 -8.41
C GLU A 410 7.64 -27.02 -7.58
N GLU A 411 8.84 -27.20 -8.13
CA GLU A 411 9.99 -27.74 -7.38
C GLU A 411 10.41 -26.82 -6.24
N PHE A 412 10.47 -25.52 -6.47
CA PHE A 412 10.69 -24.51 -5.43
C PHE A 412 9.63 -24.62 -4.32
N LYS A 413 8.35 -24.74 -4.67
CA LYS A 413 7.26 -24.92 -3.70
C LYS A 413 7.41 -26.18 -2.87
N VAL A 414 7.86 -27.29 -3.47
CA VAL A 414 8.16 -28.53 -2.75
C VAL A 414 9.32 -28.34 -1.77
N ARG A 415 10.40 -27.65 -2.16
CA ARG A 415 11.52 -27.34 -1.25
C ARG A 415 11.09 -26.49 -0.06
N ILE A 416 10.30 -25.44 -0.28
CA ILE A 416 9.74 -24.62 0.81
C ILE A 416 8.86 -25.46 1.74
N ASN A 417 7.99 -26.33 1.20
CA ASN A 417 7.16 -27.21 2.03
C ASN A 417 8.01 -28.20 2.87
N ALA A 418 9.12 -28.69 2.32
CA ALA A 418 10.06 -29.53 3.06
C ALA A 418 10.70 -28.76 4.23
N LEU A 419 11.08 -27.49 4.02
CA LEU A 419 11.58 -26.62 5.10
C LEU A 419 10.52 -26.39 6.18
N VAL A 420 9.26 -26.12 5.79
CA VAL A 420 8.15 -25.95 6.75
C VAL A 420 7.95 -27.22 7.59
N ALA A 421 7.92 -28.39 6.95
CA ALA A 421 7.78 -29.67 7.65
C ALA A 421 8.97 -29.96 8.59
N LYS A 422 10.20 -29.59 8.18
CA LYS A 422 11.40 -29.69 9.02
C LYS A 422 11.30 -28.77 10.24
N ALA A 423 10.83 -27.53 10.04
CA ALA A 423 10.72 -26.52 11.09
C ALA A 423 9.70 -26.85 12.19
N GLN A 424 8.69 -27.67 11.89
CA GLN A 424 7.74 -28.16 12.90
C GLN A 424 8.40 -29.07 13.95
N LYS A 425 9.52 -29.73 13.61
CA LYS A 425 10.27 -30.60 14.50
C LYS A 425 11.46 -29.84 15.10
N LYS A 426 11.20 -29.06 16.14
CA LYS A 426 12.25 -28.30 16.83
C LYS A 426 13.26 -29.26 17.52
N PRO A 427 14.57 -29.17 17.24
CA PRO A 427 15.58 -29.94 17.95
C PRO A 427 15.66 -29.53 19.43
N GLU A 428 15.96 -30.49 20.32
CA GLU A 428 16.14 -30.20 21.75
C GLU A 428 17.33 -29.27 22.02
N GLU A 429 18.42 -29.46 21.26
CA GLU A 429 19.65 -28.65 21.34
C GLU A 429 19.51 -27.28 20.65
N GLY A 430 18.35 -27.00 20.04
CA GLY A 430 18.11 -25.80 19.25
C GLY A 430 18.50 -25.94 17.78
N TRP A 431 18.21 -24.90 17.01
CA TRP A 431 18.56 -24.83 15.60
C TRP A 431 20.06 -24.59 15.43
N VAL A 432 20.63 -25.23 14.41
CA VAL A 432 22.03 -25.14 14.03
C VAL A 432 22.09 -24.79 12.55
N MET A 433 22.96 -23.86 12.19
CA MET A 433 23.19 -23.43 10.81
C MET A 433 23.95 -24.50 10.01
N GLN A 434 24.01 -24.33 8.69
CA GLN A 434 24.69 -25.29 7.80
C GLN A 434 26.21 -25.40 8.08
N ASP A 435 26.82 -24.35 8.63
CA ASP A 435 28.23 -24.30 9.05
C ASP A 435 28.49 -24.93 10.44
N GLY A 436 27.45 -25.49 11.07
CA GLY A 436 27.56 -26.10 12.40
C GLY A 436 27.47 -25.11 13.57
N THR A 437 27.30 -23.81 13.32
CA THR A 437 27.13 -22.82 14.39
C THR A 437 25.69 -22.81 14.94
N PRO A 438 25.49 -22.56 16.25
CA PRO A 438 24.15 -22.47 16.81
C PRO A 438 23.42 -21.23 16.27
N TRP A 439 22.15 -21.40 15.91
CA TRP A 439 21.32 -20.30 15.41
C TRP A 439 21.17 -19.19 16.48
N PRO A 440 21.57 -17.93 16.18
CA PRO A 440 21.52 -16.85 17.18
C PRO A 440 20.09 -16.53 17.67
N GLY A 441 19.08 -16.80 16.84
CA GLY A 441 17.66 -16.57 17.15
C GLY A 441 16.97 -17.73 17.90
N ASN A 442 17.70 -18.68 18.49
CA ASN A 442 17.10 -19.84 19.18
C ASN A 442 16.10 -19.47 20.30
N ASN A 443 16.32 -18.33 20.96
CA ASN A 443 15.38 -17.74 21.90
C ASN A 443 14.75 -16.47 21.31
N THR A 444 13.46 -16.52 21.00
CA THR A 444 12.74 -15.40 20.37
C THR A 444 12.61 -14.16 21.26
N ARG A 445 12.81 -14.29 22.58
CA ARG A 445 12.75 -13.18 23.55
C ARG A 445 14.12 -12.61 23.91
N ASP A 446 15.19 -13.36 23.63
CA ASP A 446 16.58 -12.97 23.93
C ASP A 446 17.50 -13.43 22.80
N HIS A 447 17.72 -12.56 21.82
CA HIS A 447 18.63 -12.80 20.70
C HIS A 447 19.30 -11.52 20.23
N PRO A 448 20.54 -11.62 19.69
CA PRO A 448 21.23 -10.49 19.07
C PRO A 448 20.54 -10.01 17.79
N GLY A 449 20.88 -8.79 17.36
CA GLY A 449 20.47 -8.31 16.04
C GLY A 449 21.21 -9.07 14.94
N MET A 450 20.53 -9.38 13.84
CA MET A 450 21.06 -10.14 12.72
C MET A 450 20.78 -9.43 11.40
N ILE A 451 21.77 -9.36 10.53
CA ILE A 451 21.65 -8.82 9.17
C ILE A 451 22.31 -9.78 8.19
N GLN A 452 21.60 -10.06 7.09
CA GLN A 452 22.12 -10.84 5.96
C GLN A 452 21.76 -10.17 4.64
N VAL A 453 22.70 -10.13 3.69
CA VAL A 453 22.46 -9.64 2.33
C VAL A 453 22.57 -10.83 1.36
N TYR A 454 21.47 -11.15 0.67
CA TYR A 454 21.38 -12.32 -0.23
C TYR A 454 21.70 -11.98 -1.69
N LEU A 455 21.12 -10.89 -2.20
CA LEU A 455 21.24 -10.42 -3.58
C LEU A 455 21.75 -8.98 -3.60
N GLY A 456 22.24 -8.52 -4.75
CA GLY A 456 22.75 -7.16 -4.98
C GLY A 456 24.10 -7.17 -5.72
N SER A 457 24.77 -6.02 -5.82
CA SER A 457 26.04 -5.88 -6.54
C SER A 457 27.20 -6.72 -6.00
N ALA A 458 27.17 -7.08 -4.71
CA ALA A 458 28.12 -8.01 -4.09
C ALA A 458 27.60 -9.45 -3.97
N GLY A 459 26.37 -9.70 -4.45
CA GLY A 459 25.67 -10.99 -4.34
C GLY A 459 25.67 -11.79 -5.64
N ALA A 460 24.81 -12.80 -5.70
CA ALA A 460 24.67 -13.64 -6.89
C ALA A 460 24.00 -12.90 -8.06
N LEU A 461 24.58 -13.03 -9.25
CA LEU A 461 24.01 -12.55 -10.51
C LEU A 461 22.89 -13.48 -11.01
N ASP A 462 22.02 -12.96 -11.88
CA ASP A 462 21.00 -13.78 -12.54
C ASP A 462 21.62 -14.80 -13.53
N VAL A 463 20.79 -15.64 -14.12
CA VAL A 463 21.24 -16.66 -15.08
C VAL A 463 21.78 -16.08 -16.40
N GLU A 464 21.55 -14.80 -16.68
CA GLU A 464 22.06 -14.06 -17.83
C GLU A 464 23.31 -13.22 -17.47
N GLY A 465 23.81 -13.32 -16.23
CA GLY A 465 24.95 -12.55 -15.74
C GLY A 465 24.65 -11.09 -15.37
N LYS A 466 23.37 -10.72 -15.22
CA LYS A 466 22.94 -9.36 -14.82
C LYS A 466 22.68 -9.26 -13.32
N GLU A 467 22.82 -8.05 -12.79
CA GLU A 467 22.55 -7.76 -11.39
C GLU A 467 21.05 -7.82 -11.06
N LEU A 468 20.76 -8.25 -9.84
CA LEU A 468 19.41 -8.29 -9.27
C LEU A 468 19.27 -7.24 -8.15
N PRO A 469 18.04 -6.75 -7.88
CA PRO A 469 17.79 -5.86 -6.76
C PRO A 469 18.28 -6.46 -5.44
N ARG A 470 18.81 -5.60 -4.56
CA ARG A 470 19.37 -6.05 -3.27
C ARG A 470 18.28 -6.65 -2.39
N LEU A 471 18.56 -7.79 -1.74
CA LEU A 471 17.67 -8.41 -0.75
C LEU A 471 18.37 -8.48 0.61
N VAL A 472 17.84 -7.76 1.59
CA VAL A 472 18.39 -7.66 2.95
C VAL A 472 17.43 -8.28 3.96
N TYR A 473 17.88 -9.28 4.70
CA TYR A 473 17.19 -9.81 5.87
C TYR A 473 17.65 -9.09 7.13
N VAL A 474 16.71 -8.71 7.98
CA VAL A 474 16.96 -8.01 9.24
C VAL A 474 16.13 -8.63 10.35
N SER A 475 16.79 -9.15 11.38
CA SER A 475 16.18 -9.43 12.68
C SER A 475 16.74 -8.44 13.69
N ARG A 476 15.86 -7.70 14.37
CA ARG A 476 16.30 -6.74 15.40
C ARG A 476 16.70 -7.44 16.69
N GLU A 477 17.52 -6.78 17.51
CA GLU A 477 17.86 -7.31 18.83
C GLU A 477 16.63 -7.28 19.75
N LYS A 478 16.40 -8.37 20.48
CA LYS A 478 15.36 -8.46 21.52
C LYS A 478 15.98 -8.97 22.81
N ARG A 479 15.62 -8.34 23.93
CA ARG A 479 16.07 -8.71 25.27
C ARG A 479 14.90 -8.72 26.24
N PRO A 480 14.89 -9.61 27.26
CA PRO A 480 13.90 -9.57 28.32
C PRO A 480 13.91 -8.20 29.03
N GLY A 481 12.73 -7.65 29.29
CA GLY A 481 12.57 -6.34 29.96
C GLY A 481 12.54 -5.13 29.01
N TYR A 482 12.88 -5.29 27.72
CA TYR A 482 12.75 -4.23 26.73
C TYR A 482 11.42 -4.31 25.97
N GLN A 483 10.71 -3.18 25.87
CA GLN A 483 9.49 -3.10 25.08
C GLN A 483 9.84 -2.95 23.59
N HIS A 484 9.27 -3.81 22.75
CA HIS A 484 9.66 -3.90 21.34
C HIS A 484 8.61 -3.33 20.37
N HIS A 485 7.43 -2.88 20.85
CA HIS A 485 6.47 -2.12 20.03
C HIS A 485 5.99 -2.80 18.73
N LYS A 486 6.04 -4.14 18.65
CA LYS A 486 5.52 -4.95 17.51
C LYS A 486 5.98 -4.40 16.15
N LYS A 487 5.04 -4.22 15.20
CA LYS A 487 5.28 -3.75 13.83
C LYS A 487 5.90 -2.35 13.78
N ALA A 488 5.44 -1.40 14.59
CA ALA A 488 5.98 -0.05 14.62
C ALA A 488 7.49 -0.04 14.94
N GLY A 489 7.93 -0.85 15.91
CA GLY A 489 9.34 -0.99 16.25
C GLY A 489 10.16 -1.68 15.16
N ALA A 490 9.60 -2.68 14.49
CA ALA A 490 10.24 -3.33 13.34
C ALA A 490 10.43 -2.34 12.17
N MET A 491 9.40 -1.57 11.83
CA MET A 491 9.44 -0.55 10.78
C MET A 491 10.45 0.56 11.11
N ASN A 492 10.50 1.03 12.35
CA ASN A 492 11.48 2.03 12.77
C ASN A 492 12.92 1.49 12.70
N ALA A 493 13.15 0.23 13.06
CA ALA A 493 14.44 -0.42 12.88
C ALA A 493 14.83 -0.51 11.40
N LEU A 494 13.89 -0.87 10.52
CA LEU A 494 14.09 -0.90 9.05
C LEU A 494 14.46 0.48 8.48
N VAL A 495 13.80 1.55 8.93
CA VAL A 495 14.12 2.92 8.49
C VAL A 495 15.56 3.29 8.84
N ARG A 496 16.02 2.94 10.05
CA ARG A 496 17.37 3.24 10.52
C ARG A 496 18.42 2.42 9.78
N VAL A 497 18.21 1.10 9.68
CA VAL A 497 19.18 0.21 9.03
C VAL A 497 19.30 0.50 7.54
N SER A 498 18.20 0.81 6.84
CA SER A 498 18.28 1.13 5.41
C SER A 498 18.93 2.50 5.16
N ALA A 499 18.81 3.46 6.08
CA ALA A 499 19.56 4.72 5.98
C ALA A 499 21.08 4.53 6.04
N VAL A 500 21.56 3.50 6.76
CA VAL A 500 22.98 3.17 6.84
C VAL A 500 23.43 2.37 5.61
N LEU A 501 22.57 1.52 5.04
CA LEU A 501 22.96 0.58 3.97
C LEU A 501 22.74 1.09 2.53
N THR A 502 21.69 1.86 2.28
CA THR A 502 21.31 2.33 0.93
C THR A 502 20.87 3.79 0.89
N ASN A 503 20.27 4.29 1.98
CA ASN A 503 19.75 5.65 2.13
C ASN A 503 18.84 6.10 0.99
N ALA A 504 17.83 5.29 0.64
CA ALA A 504 16.86 5.67 -0.38
C ALA A 504 15.91 6.78 0.11
N PRO A 505 15.70 7.88 -0.62
CA PRO A 505 14.82 8.98 -0.19
C PRO A 505 13.34 8.57 -0.07
N PHE A 506 12.94 7.50 -0.75
CA PHE A 506 11.59 6.96 -0.72
C PHE A 506 11.56 5.52 -0.18
N MET A 507 10.52 5.21 0.60
CA MET A 507 10.33 3.87 1.18
C MET A 507 8.91 3.37 0.92
N LEU A 508 8.77 2.22 0.28
CA LEU A 508 7.50 1.53 0.09
C LEU A 508 7.28 0.55 1.24
N ASN A 509 6.20 0.70 2.00
CA ASN A 509 5.81 -0.28 3.01
C ASN A 509 4.80 -1.30 2.47
N LEU A 510 5.05 -2.58 2.71
CA LEU A 510 4.16 -3.70 2.38
C LEU A 510 4.04 -4.71 3.51
N ASP A 511 2.84 -5.24 3.68
CA ASP A 511 2.60 -6.42 4.51
C ASP A 511 3.03 -7.70 3.78
N CYS A 512 3.41 -8.74 4.52
CA CYS A 512 3.88 -10.01 3.97
C CYS A 512 2.84 -10.70 3.05
N ASP A 513 1.54 -10.41 3.24
CA ASP A 513 0.42 -10.94 2.46
C ASP A 513 -0.02 -10.04 1.31
N HIS A 514 0.68 -8.93 1.05
CA HIS A 514 0.40 -8.00 -0.04
C HIS A 514 1.55 -7.97 -1.05
N TYR A 515 1.26 -8.38 -2.27
CA TYR A 515 2.22 -8.45 -3.37
C TYR A 515 1.95 -7.36 -4.42
N ILE A 516 2.96 -7.10 -5.25
CA ILE A 516 2.88 -6.15 -6.36
C ILE A 516 2.17 -6.81 -7.55
N ASN A 517 0.95 -6.36 -7.84
CA ASN A 517 0.15 -6.87 -8.95
C ASN A 517 0.41 -6.10 -10.26
N ASN A 518 0.67 -4.79 -10.19
CA ASN A 518 1.08 -3.97 -11.33
C ASN A 518 2.56 -3.61 -11.15
N SER A 519 3.42 -4.05 -12.07
CA SER A 519 4.86 -3.79 -11.98
C SER A 519 5.27 -2.34 -12.13
N LYS A 520 4.37 -1.50 -12.65
CA LYS A 520 4.57 -0.06 -12.82
C LYS A 520 4.20 0.77 -11.57
N ALA A 521 3.72 0.15 -10.49
CA ALA A 521 3.27 0.86 -9.29
C ALA A 521 4.33 1.80 -8.68
N VAL A 522 5.61 1.40 -8.70
CA VAL A 522 6.71 2.23 -8.20
C VAL A 522 6.91 3.46 -9.10
N ARG A 523 6.88 3.27 -10.42
CA ARG A 523 6.96 4.37 -11.41
C ARG A 523 5.80 5.35 -11.26
N GLU A 524 4.58 4.85 -11.04
CA GLU A 524 3.40 5.69 -10.79
C GLU A 524 3.55 6.54 -9.53
N ALA A 525 4.13 5.99 -8.46
CA ALA A 525 4.40 6.77 -7.26
C ALA A 525 5.43 7.88 -7.52
N MET A 526 6.46 7.60 -8.32
CA MET A 526 7.48 8.58 -8.69
C MET A 526 6.93 9.73 -9.52
N CYS A 527 5.89 9.53 -10.35
CA CYS A 527 5.21 10.63 -11.04
C CYS A 527 4.76 11.74 -10.08
N PHE A 528 4.36 11.40 -8.85
CA PHE A 528 3.96 12.38 -7.83
C PHE A 528 5.14 12.89 -7.00
N LEU A 529 6.00 11.97 -6.54
CA LEU A 529 7.05 12.28 -5.57
C LEU A 529 8.25 13.00 -6.19
N MET A 530 8.54 12.74 -7.47
CA MET A 530 9.60 13.40 -8.24
C MET A 530 9.10 14.63 -9.02
N ASP A 531 7.83 15.03 -8.86
CA ASP A 531 7.33 16.27 -9.44
C ASP A 531 8.01 17.50 -8.80
N PRO A 532 8.74 18.34 -9.56
CA PRO A 532 9.45 19.49 -9.02
C PRO A 532 8.56 20.49 -8.26
N GLN A 533 7.27 20.62 -8.63
CA GLN A 533 6.39 21.63 -8.07
C GLN A 533 5.76 21.21 -6.74
N LEU A 534 5.36 19.94 -6.64
CA LEU A 534 4.55 19.41 -5.54
C LEU A 534 5.21 18.27 -4.79
N GLY A 535 6.09 17.49 -5.42
CA GLY A 535 6.71 16.28 -4.86
C GLY A 535 7.40 16.53 -3.52
N LYS A 536 8.16 17.62 -3.39
CA LYS A 536 8.84 18.00 -2.13
C LYS A 536 7.88 18.28 -0.95
N LYS A 537 6.59 18.52 -1.20
CA LYS A 537 5.57 18.77 -0.17
C LYS A 537 4.74 17.53 0.17
N LEU A 538 4.98 16.42 -0.53
CA LEU A 538 4.26 15.17 -0.33
C LEU A 538 4.98 14.31 0.71
N CYS A 539 4.23 13.81 1.69
CA CYS A 539 4.75 12.86 2.67
C CYS A 539 4.63 11.42 2.20
N TYR A 540 3.54 11.06 1.51
CA TYR A 540 3.38 9.72 0.97
C TYR A 540 2.34 9.64 -0.15
N VAL A 541 2.44 8.57 -0.95
CA VAL A 541 1.45 8.15 -1.95
C VAL A 541 0.82 6.84 -1.48
N GLN A 542 -0.49 6.87 -1.20
CA GLN A 542 -1.26 5.71 -0.77
C GLN A 542 -2.01 5.09 -1.97
N PHE A 543 -1.94 3.77 -2.09
CA PHE A 543 -2.69 2.99 -3.07
C PHE A 543 -3.89 2.28 -2.41
N PRO A 544 -4.96 1.97 -3.17
CA PRO A 544 -6.07 1.16 -2.69
C PRO A 544 -5.60 -0.26 -2.36
N GLN A 545 -5.99 -0.78 -1.20
CA GLN A 545 -5.82 -2.19 -0.88
C GLN A 545 -6.91 -2.99 -1.57
N ARG A 546 -6.53 -3.97 -2.38
CA ARG A 546 -7.45 -4.92 -3.02
C ARG A 546 -7.10 -6.32 -2.57
N PHE A 547 -8.09 -7.20 -2.52
CA PHE A 547 -7.88 -8.57 -2.07
C PHE A 547 -8.30 -9.60 -3.13
N ASP A 548 -7.56 -10.70 -3.16
CA ASP A 548 -7.90 -11.93 -3.89
C ASP A 548 -8.63 -12.93 -2.97
N GLY A 549 -9.16 -14.01 -3.56
CA GLY A 549 -9.77 -15.11 -2.80
C GLY A 549 -11.12 -14.77 -2.14
N ILE A 550 -11.74 -13.66 -2.52
CA ILE A 550 -13.04 -13.23 -1.99
C ILE A 550 -14.15 -14.06 -2.63
N ASP A 551 -15.09 -14.54 -1.82
CA ASP A 551 -16.33 -15.17 -2.30
C ASP A 551 -17.01 -14.29 -3.36
N LEU A 552 -17.60 -14.92 -4.38
CA LEU A 552 -18.33 -14.27 -5.46
C LEU A 552 -19.45 -13.35 -4.91
N HIS A 553 -20.00 -13.71 -3.75
CA HIS A 553 -21.04 -12.96 -3.05
C HIS A 553 -20.52 -12.03 -1.95
N ASP A 554 -19.20 -11.87 -1.79
CA ASP A 554 -18.53 -11.04 -0.76
C ASP A 554 -19.36 -10.85 0.52
N ARG A 555 -19.73 -11.97 1.15
CA ARG A 555 -20.73 -11.99 2.23
C ARG A 555 -20.31 -11.17 3.46
N TYR A 556 -19.01 -10.93 3.61
CA TYR A 556 -18.40 -10.24 4.75
C TYR A 556 -17.89 -8.84 4.39
N ALA A 557 -18.22 -8.33 3.18
CA ALA A 557 -17.81 -7.01 2.70
C ALA A 557 -16.30 -6.77 2.83
N ASN A 558 -15.49 -7.80 2.55
CA ASN A 558 -14.04 -7.76 2.73
C ASN A 558 -13.36 -6.79 1.77
N ARG A 559 -13.98 -6.48 0.62
CA ARG A 559 -13.43 -5.51 -0.35
C ARG A 559 -13.38 -4.09 0.20
N ASN A 560 -14.23 -3.74 1.17
CA ASN A 560 -14.33 -2.40 1.77
C ASN A 560 -14.36 -1.25 0.72
N VAL A 561 -15.11 -1.45 -0.36
CA VAL A 561 -15.11 -0.54 -1.52
C VAL A 561 -15.61 0.87 -1.17
N VAL A 562 -16.52 1.01 -0.21
CA VAL A 562 -17.02 2.33 0.21
C VAL A 562 -15.87 3.17 0.79
N PHE A 563 -15.02 2.57 1.61
CA PHE A 563 -13.88 3.28 2.19
C PHE A 563 -12.83 3.66 1.13
N PHE A 564 -12.42 2.71 0.28
CA PHE A 564 -11.36 2.94 -0.71
C PHE A 564 -11.82 3.74 -1.93
N ASP A 565 -13.03 3.51 -2.44
CA ASP A 565 -13.51 4.10 -3.71
C ASP A 565 -14.43 5.32 -3.53
N ILE A 566 -14.83 5.65 -2.30
CA ILE A 566 -15.65 6.84 -1.98
C ILE A 566 -14.93 7.75 -0.99
N ASN A 567 -14.66 7.25 0.23
CA ASN A 567 -14.11 8.09 1.30
C ASN A 567 -12.71 8.61 0.96
N MET A 568 -11.78 7.73 0.57
CA MET A 568 -10.38 8.10 0.31
C MET A 568 -10.23 9.13 -0.82
N ARG A 569 -11.06 9.04 -1.87
CA ARG A 569 -11.10 10.04 -2.94
C ARG A 569 -11.61 11.39 -2.48
N GLY A 570 -12.55 11.41 -1.52
CA GLY A 570 -13.00 12.61 -0.84
C GLY A 570 -11.88 13.31 -0.09
N LEU A 571 -11.12 12.53 0.69
CA LEU A 571 -9.97 13.03 1.47
C LEU A 571 -8.83 13.55 0.57
N ASP A 572 -8.57 12.89 -0.56
CA ASP A 572 -7.54 13.29 -1.51
C ASP A 572 -7.74 14.71 -2.07
N GLY A 573 -8.99 15.19 -2.14
CA GLY A 573 -9.29 16.56 -2.55
C GLY A 573 -8.99 17.63 -1.51
N ILE A 574 -8.81 17.23 -0.24
CA ILE A 574 -8.60 18.14 0.89
C ILE A 574 -7.11 18.24 1.18
N GLN A 575 -6.55 17.30 1.93
CA GLN A 575 -5.12 17.26 2.28
C GLN A 575 -4.44 15.97 1.83
N GLY A 576 -5.22 14.92 1.53
CA GLY A 576 -4.73 13.62 1.09
C GLY A 576 -5.40 12.48 1.85
N PRO A 577 -5.28 11.22 1.39
CA PRO A 577 -5.80 10.05 2.11
C PRO A 577 -5.07 9.82 3.45
N VAL A 578 -5.69 9.08 4.37
CA VAL A 578 -5.01 8.59 5.58
C VAL A 578 -4.14 7.37 5.25
N TYR A 579 -3.08 7.16 6.02
CA TYR A 579 -2.25 5.96 5.92
C TYR A 579 -2.96 4.74 6.52
N VAL A 580 -2.96 3.62 5.80
CA VAL A 580 -3.74 2.40 6.13
C VAL A 580 -2.88 1.13 6.29
N GLY A 581 -1.58 1.28 6.49
CA GLY A 581 -0.72 0.18 6.95
C GLY A 581 0.03 -0.64 5.88
N THR A 582 -0.30 -0.51 4.59
CA THR A 582 0.37 -1.19 3.46
C THR A 582 0.13 -0.45 2.13
N GLY A 583 0.96 -0.72 1.11
CA GLY A 583 0.82 -0.17 -0.24
C GLY A 583 1.03 1.34 -0.28
N CYS A 584 2.04 1.83 0.43
CA CYS A 584 2.27 3.27 0.63
C CYS A 584 3.74 3.61 0.45
N VAL A 585 4.04 4.59 -0.42
CA VAL A 585 5.40 5.09 -0.67
C VAL A 585 5.61 6.38 0.11
N PHE A 586 6.45 6.33 1.15
CA PHE A 586 6.77 7.44 2.03
C PHE A 586 8.00 8.21 1.58
N ASN A 587 7.99 9.52 1.83
CA ASN A 587 9.16 10.37 1.84
C ASN A 587 9.91 10.19 3.18
N ARG A 588 11.19 9.82 3.12
CA ARG A 588 12.05 9.58 4.28
C ARG A 588 12.15 10.79 5.21
N GLN A 589 12.33 11.99 4.66
CA GLN A 589 12.46 13.21 5.45
C GLN A 589 11.18 13.53 6.24
N ALA A 590 10.02 13.19 5.66
CA ALA A 590 8.74 13.37 6.35
C ALA A 590 8.61 12.40 7.55
N LEU A 591 9.11 11.16 7.43
CA LEU A 591 9.14 10.17 8.52
C LEU A 591 10.15 10.53 9.62
N TYR A 592 11.28 11.14 9.27
CA TYR A 592 12.22 11.76 10.23
C TYR A 592 11.61 12.94 11.00
N GLY A 593 10.44 13.39 10.57
CA GLY A 593 9.65 14.41 11.26
C GLY A 593 10.14 15.83 10.99
N TYR A 594 10.82 16.06 9.86
CA TYR A 594 11.02 17.40 9.35
C TYR A 594 9.70 18.02 8.90
N ASP A 595 9.65 19.35 8.90
CA ASP A 595 8.51 20.09 8.38
C ASP A 595 8.60 20.19 6.85
N PRO A 596 7.47 20.29 6.13
CA PRO A 596 7.49 20.42 4.68
C PRO A 596 8.21 21.73 4.28
N PRO A 597 8.93 21.74 3.14
CA PRO A 597 9.65 22.93 2.70
C PRO A 597 8.68 24.09 2.44
N VAL A 598 9.03 25.26 2.99
CA VAL A 598 8.24 26.49 2.83
C VAL A 598 8.23 26.89 1.36
N SER A 599 7.06 27.13 0.78
CA SER A 599 6.99 27.65 -0.58
C SER A 599 7.67 29.01 -0.66
N GLU A 600 8.68 29.14 -1.52
CA GLU A 600 9.06 30.47 -2.00
C GLU A 600 7.81 31.12 -2.59
N LYS A 601 7.44 32.30 -2.07
CA LYS A 601 6.36 33.07 -2.68
C LYS A 601 6.84 33.43 -4.06
N VAL A 602 6.27 32.79 -5.08
CA VAL A 602 6.41 33.23 -6.47
C VAL A 602 6.08 34.72 -6.47
N LYS A 603 7.07 35.58 -6.74
CA LYS A 603 6.81 36.98 -7.04
C LYS A 603 5.84 36.94 -8.21
N LYS A 604 4.59 37.34 -8.00
CA LYS A 604 3.65 37.53 -9.11
C LYS A 604 4.37 38.47 -10.08
N MET A 605 4.70 38.00 -11.27
CA MET A 605 5.03 38.90 -12.37
C MET A 605 3.75 39.71 -12.61
N THR A 606 3.73 40.91 -12.06
CA THR A 606 2.90 41.97 -12.62
C THR A 606 3.60 42.37 -13.90
N CYS A 607 2.97 42.12 -15.03
CA CYS A 607 3.41 42.62 -16.32
C CYS A 607 3.29 44.15 -16.29
N ASP A 608 4.44 44.84 -16.36
CA ASP A 608 4.55 46.30 -16.46
C ASP A 608 4.18 46.79 -17.87
N CYS A 609 2.95 46.49 -18.30
CA CYS A 609 2.42 46.97 -19.56
C CYS A 609 0.92 47.27 -19.48
N TRP A 610 0.57 48.30 -18.70
CA TRP A 610 -0.49 49.26 -19.11
C TRP A 610 -0.47 50.59 -18.30
N PRO A 611 -0.73 51.76 -18.92
CA PRO A 611 -0.72 53.07 -18.27
C PRO A 611 -1.87 53.31 -17.28
N SER A 612 -1.61 54.15 -16.27
CA SER A 612 -2.37 54.25 -15.00
C SER A 612 -3.72 55.00 -15.02
N TRP A 613 -4.42 55.11 -16.15
CA TRP A 613 -5.68 55.89 -16.22
C TRP A 613 -6.96 55.05 -16.34
N CYS A 614 -6.92 53.78 -16.75
CA CYS A 614 -8.15 53.06 -17.13
C CYS A 614 -8.55 51.89 -16.20
N CYS A 615 -8.68 52.11 -14.89
CA CYS A 615 -9.29 51.12 -13.99
C CYS A 615 -10.13 51.74 -12.87
N CYS A 616 -11.03 52.66 -13.24
CA CYS A 616 -12.16 53.08 -12.42
C CYS A 616 -13.40 52.28 -12.85
N CYS A 617 -13.56 51.05 -12.34
CA CYS A 617 -14.84 50.35 -12.14
C CYS A 617 -14.56 48.92 -11.67
N CYS A 618 -14.51 48.70 -10.34
CA CYS A 618 -14.89 47.47 -9.59
C CYS A 618 -14.17 47.46 -8.22
N GLY A 619 -14.83 48.04 -7.21
CA GLY A 619 -14.29 48.25 -5.86
C GLY A 619 -14.27 47.00 -4.97
N GLY A 620 -13.15 46.81 -4.28
CA GLY A 620 -13.00 45.96 -3.09
C GLY A 620 -12.58 46.80 -1.88
N LYS A 621 -13.42 46.82 -0.85
CA LYS A 621 -13.35 47.68 0.34
C LYS A 621 -12.03 47.52 1.13
N ARG A 622 -11.29 48.63 1.28
CA ARG A 622 -10.22 48.83 2.28
C ARG A 622 -10.84 49.20 3.63
N LYS A 623 -10.48 48.50 4.72
CA LYS A 623 -10.72 48.97 6.10
C LYS A 623 -9.62 49.95 6.50
N SER A 624 -9.99 51.18 6.84
CA SER A 624 -9.11 52.20 7.39
C SER A 624 -8.82 51.94 8.88
N LYS A 625 -7.59 52.20 9.31
CA LYS A 625 -7.21 52.38 10.71
C LYS A 625 -7.43 53.85 11.07
N THR A 626 -8.30 54.14 12.02
CA THR A 626 -8.31 55.44 12.72
C THR A 626 -7.85 55.24 14.16
N ARG A 627 -6.78 55.98 14.48
CA ARG A 627 -6.15 56.16 15.78
C ARG A 627 -7.06 57.04 16.64
N LYS A 628 -7.31 56.67 17.90
CA LYS A 628 -7.92 57.58 18.89
C LYS A 628 -7.26 57.33 20.24
N GLU A 629 -6.37 58.25 20.62
CA GLU A 629 -5.96 58.45 22.01
C GLU A 629 -7.11 59.12 22.77
N ARG A 630 -7.34 58.67 24.01
CA ARG A 630 -8.00 59.48 25.04
C ARG A 630 -7.38 59.13 26.39
N SER A 631 -7.03 60.20 27.08
CA SER A 631 -6.34 60.28 28.35
C SER A 631 -7.25 60.06 29.56
N SER A 632 -6.57 59.78 30.67
CA SER A 632 -6.74 60.30 32.03
C SER A 632 -7.60 59.56 33.07
N LEU A 633 -6.92 59.42 34.21
CA LEU A 633 -7.33 59.30 35.61
C LEU A 633 -7.62 57.90 36.15
N GLY A 634 -6.84 57.58 37.18
CA GLY A 634 -6.84 56.33 37.92
C GLY A 634 -7.47 56.45 39.31
N LEU A 635 -7.42 55.34 40.05
CA LEU A 635 -7.23 55.32 41.50
C LEU A 635 -6.98 53.87 41.98
N GLY A 636 -5.98 53.72 42.85
CA GLY A 636 -5.97 52.70 43.90
C GLY A 636 -5.27 51.37 43.60
N GLY A 637 -3.98 51.29 43.91
CA GLY A 637 -3.26 50.01 43.98
C GLY A 637 -3.45 49.30 45.31
N LEU A 638 -3.18 47.99 45.35
CA LEU A 638 -2.28 47.35 46.33
C LEU A 638 -2.10 45.84 46.01
N LEU A 639 -0.88 45.35 46.26
CA LEU A 639 -0.45 43.95 46.47
C LEU A 639 -0.04 43.08 45.26
N SER A 640 1.24 43.26 44.93
CA SER A 640 2.29 42.25 44.69
C SER A 640 1.98 40.81 45.12
N GLY A 641 2.34 39.83 44.25
CA GLY A 641 2.50 38.43 44.67
C GLY A 641 2.56 37.35 43.57
N GLY A 642 3.64 37.30 42.78
CA GLY A 642 4.28 36.01 42.42
C GLY A 642 3.98 35.30 41.09
N LYS A 643 5.10 34.94 40.42
CA LYS A 643 5.36 33.80 39.51
C LYS A 643 5.28 34.02 37.99
N THR A 644 6.46 34.44 37.49
CA THR A 644 7.14 34.14 36.22
C THR A 644 6.66 32.91 35.43
N LYS A 645 6.29 33.12 34.15
CA LYS A 645 6.34 32.10 33.08
C LYS A 645 7.33 32.54 32.00
N LYS A 646 8.42 31.77 31.86
CA LYS A 646 9.38 31.81 30.74
C LYS A 646 8.64 31.53 29.42
N LYS A 647 8.74 32.44 28.45
CA LYS A 647 8.46 32.19 27.04
C LYS A 647 9.77 31.78 26.36
N GLN A 648 9.78 30.58 25.80
CA GLN A 648 10.88 30.03 25.01
C GLN A 648 10.73 30.58 23.57
N MET A 649 11.68 31.40 23.12
CA MET A 649 11.78 31.84 21.73
C MET A 649 12.52 30.77 20.92
N GLY A 650 11.86 30.21 19.92
CA GLY A 650 12.50 29.40 18.88
C GLY A 650 13.23 30.30 17.90
N MET A 651 14.54 30.12 17.77
CA MET A 651 15.41 30.87 16.88
C MET A 651 15.34 30.28 15.47
N VAL A 652 14.85 31.08 14.51
CA VAL A 652 14.82 30.74 13.08
C VAL A 652 16.18 31.11 12.49
N VAL A 653 17.00 30.10 12.14
CA VAL A 653 18.28 30.31 11.45
C VAL A 653 18.01 30.59 9.97
N LYS A 654 18.38 31.79 9.50
CA LYS A 654 18.43 32.14 8.08
C LYS A 654 19.86 31.92 7.57
N LYS A 655 20.05 31.03 6.59
CA LYS A 655 21.29 30.93 5.80
C LYS A 655 21.32 32.06 4.76
N LYS A 656 22.39 32.86 4.75
CA LYS A 656 22.77 33.74 3.62
C LYS A 656 23.99 33.15 2.93
N GLY A 657 23.95 33.12 1.60
CA GLY A 657 25.02 32.64 0.73
C GLY A 657 26.21 33.60 0.67
N TYR A 658 27.38 33.00 0.47
CA TYR A 658 28.68 33.65 0.27
C TYR A 658 28.76 34.38 -1.07
N ALA A 659 29.18 35.65 -1.05
CA ALA A 659 29.76 36.34 -2.20
C ALA A 659 30.83 37.35 -1.73
N LYS A 660 32.09 37.07 -2.12
CA LYS A 660 33.27 37.91 -2.37
C LYS A 660 33.54 39.22 -1.57
N ARG A 661 34.67 39.17 -0.85
CA ARG A 661 35.81 40.13 -0.68
C ARG A 661 35.60 41.56 -0.14
N GLY A 662 36.31 41.81 0.96
CA GLY A 662 36.93 43.08 1.38
C GLY A 662 37.60 42.87 2.74
N PHE A 663 38.92 42.81 2.79
CA PHE A 663 39.69 42.73 4.04
C PHE A 663 39.81 44.13 4.64
N ASP A 664 39.54 44.27 5.93
CA ASP A 664 40.13 45.30 6.79
C ASP A 664 40.72 44.63 8.03
N LEU A 665 41.87 45.13 8.45
CA LEU A 665 42.88 44.46 9.27
C LEU A 665 42.85 45.00 10.70
N GLU A 666 41.82 44.68 11.50
CA GLU A 666 41.77 45.10 12.92
C GLU A 666 40.74 44.31 13.76
N GLU A 667 40.82 42.98 13.79
CA GLU A 667 39.93 42.17 14.66
C GLU A 667 40.54 40.78 14.96
N ILE A 668 41.77 40.74 15.49
CA ILE A 668 42.43 39.48 15.90
C ILE A 668 42.25 39.19 17.40
N GLU A 669 41.70 40.11 18.20
CA GLU A 669 41.53 39.89 19.66
C GLU A 669 40.11 39.48 20.10
N GLU A 670 39.07 39.65 19.27
CA GLU A 670 37.69 39.15 19.53
C GLU A 670 37.44 37.74 18.93
N GLY A 671 38.45 37.13 18.30
CA GLY A 671 38.34 35.83 17.61
C GLY A 671 38.34 34.59 18.50
N LEU A 672 38.66 34.71 19.79
CA LEU A 672 38.77 33.58 20.73
C LEU A 672 37.48 33.30 21.53
N GLU A 673 36.68 34.32 21.84
CA GLU A 673 35.41 34.13 22.58
C GLU A 673 34.25 33.73 21.65
N GLY A 674 34.25 34.19 20.39
CA GLY A 674 33.27 33.79 19.37
C GLY A 674 33.44 32.34 18.89
N TYR A 675 34.66 31.80 18.97
CA TYR A 675 34.95 30.40 18.60
C TYR A 675 34.35 29.43 19.62
N GLU A 676 34.42 29.75 20.92
CA GLU A 676 33.77 28.95 21.96
C GLU A 676 32.24 28.99 21.87
N GLU A 677 31.62 30.12 21.51
CA GLU A 677 30.16 30.18 21.32
C GLU A 677 29.69 29.45 20.06
N LEU A 678 30.45 29.52 18.96
CA LEU A 678 30.19 28.74 17.75
C LEU A 678 30.37 27.23 18.00
N GLU A 679 31.42 26.82 18.70
CA GLU A 679 31.61 25.44 19.13
C GLU A 679 30.51 25.00 20.10
N LYS A 680 30.15 25.79 21.11
CA LYS A 680 29.03 25.48 22.01
C LYS A 680 27.70 25.39 21.26
N SER A 681 27.46 26.22 20.25
CA SER A 681 26.24 26.17 19.42
C SER A 681 26.21 24.98 18.46
N SER A 682 27.36 24.62 17.87
CA SER A 682 27.56 23.43 17.03
C SER A 682 27.44 22.14 17.84
N LEU A 683 28.06 22.10 19.02
CA LEU A 683 27.97 21.00 19.98
C LEU A 683 26.55 20.87 20.56
N MET A 684 25.86 21.98 20.84
CA MET A 684 24.44 21.94 21.21
C MET A 684 23.55 21.47 20.05
N SER A 685 23.88 21.81 18.81
CA SER A 685 23.19 21.32 17.61
C SER A 685 23.40 19.81 17.42
N GLN A 686 24.63 19.31 17.55
CA GLN A 686 24.95 17.88 17.50
C GLN A 686 24.27 17.10 18.62
N LYS A 687 24.34 17.57 19.88
CA LYS A 687 23.61 16.94 21.01
C LYS A 687 22.10 16.89 20.79
N ASN A 688 21.52 17.89 20.12
CA ASN A 688 20.11 17.87 19.75
C ASN A 688 19.82 16.80 18.68
N PHE A 689 20.69 16.65 17.68
CA PHE A 689 20.58 15.56 16.70
C PHE A 689 20.75 14.19 17.35
N GLU A 690 21.69 14.01 18.28
CA GLU A 690 21.88 12.77 19.01
C GLU A 690 20.66 12.41 19.87
N LYS A 691 20.11 13.40 20.58
CA LYS A 691 18.87 13.22 21.35
C LYS A 691 17.69 12.87 20.45
N ARG A 692 17.66 13.41 19.23
CA ARG A 692 16.55 13.23 18.30
C ARG A 692 16.63 11.91 17.56
N PHE A 693 17.77 11.61 16.93
CA PHE A 693 17.98 10.49 16.02
C PHE A 693 18.74 9.31 16.62
N GLY A 694 19.45 9.51 17.73
CA GLY A 694 20.27 8.49 18.40
C GLY A 694 21.77 8.75 18.27
N GLN A 695 22.57 7.87 18.86
CA GLN A 695 24.01 8.08 19.07
C GLN A 695 24.88 7.79 17.84
N SER A 696 24.30 7.21 16.77
CA SER A 696 25.05 6.84 15.56
C SER A 696 25.41 8.08 14.73
N PRO A 697 26.70 8.44 14.60
CA PRO A 697 27.12 9.58 13.78
C PRO A 697 26.92 9.31 12.28
N VAL A 698 27.06 8.04 11.85
CA VAL A 698 26.84 7.62 10.47
C VAL A 698 25.37 7.78 10.09
N PHE A 699 24.46 7.35 10.96
CA PHE A 699 23.03 7.53 10.74
C PHE A 699 22.65 9.01 10.68
N ILE A 700 23.12 9.84 11.64
CA ILE A 700 22.87 11.28 11.62
C ILE A 700 23.37 11.90 10.30
N THR A 701 24.59 11.58 9.87
CA THR A 701 25.16 12.11 8.62
C THR A 701 24.33 11.70 7.41
N SER A 702 23.92 10.43 7.35
CA SER A 702 23.03 9.90 6.31
C SER A 702 21.68 10.66 6.26
N THR A 703 21.09 10.98 7.41
CA THR A 703 19.81 11.71 7.46
C THR A 703 19.88 13.14 6.92
N LEU A 704 21.08 13.76 6.94
CA LEU A 704 21.31 15.13 6.47
C LEU A 704 21.43 15.21 4.94
N MET A 705 21.57 14.09 4.24
CA MET A 705 21.63 14.02 2.78
C MET A 705 20.20 13.96 2.21
N GLU A 706 19.69 15.08 1.70
CA GLU A 706 18.31 15.18 1.19
C GLU A 706 18.05 14.29 -0.03
N ASP A 707 19.02 14.21 -0.96
CA ASP A 707 18.91 13.41 -2.19
C ASP A 707 19.21 11.91 -1.96
N GLY A 708 19.55 11.54 -0.72
CA GLY A 708 19.91 10.18 -0.33
C GLY A 708 21.33 9.77 -0.73
N GLY A 709 21.57 8.46 -0.72
CA GLY A 709 22.89 7.88 -1.02
C GLY A 709 23.83 7.80 0.18
N LEU A 710 24.98 7.16 -0.02
CA LEU A 710 26.01 6.98 1.00
C LEU A 710 27.14 8.01 0.81
N PRO A 711 27.73 8.54 1.90
CA PRO A 711 28.92 9.38 1.81
C PRO A 711 30.10 8.65 1.15
N GLU A 712 30.94 9.40 0.42
CA GLU A 712 32.14 8.85 -0.24
C GLU A 712 33.18 8.38 0.81
N GLY A 713 33.80 7.22 0.57
CA GLY A 713 34.91 6.69 1.39
C GLY A 713 34.56 5.75 2.54
N ILE A 714 33.30 5.26 2.64
CA ILE A 714 32.91 4.34 3.72
C ILE A 714 33.20 2.87 3.36
N ASN A 715 33.87 2.15 4.27
CA ASN A 715 34.10 0.71 4.19
C ASN A 715 32.81 -0.09 4.41
N THR A 716 32.49 -1.03 3.51
CA THR A 716 31.31 -1.92 3.59
C THR A 716 31.24 -2.72 4.89
N ALA A 717 32.37 -3.19 5.41
CA ALA A 717 32.43 -3.91 6.69
C ALA A 717 32.08 -3.00 7.89
N GLY A 718 32.48 -1.73 7.83
CA GLY A 718 32.12 -0.72 8.84
C GLY A 718 30.62 -0.40 8.83
N LEU A 719 30.01 -0.36 7.65
CA LEU A 719 28.57 -0.12 7.51
C LEU A 719 27.73 -1.23 8.16
N ILE A 720 28.12 -2.50 8.02
CA ILE A 720 27.35 -3.61 8.61
C ILE A 720 27.42 -3.57 10.15
N LYS A 721 28.60 -3.27 10.71
CA LYS A 721 28.75 -3.09 12.16
C LYS A 721 27.85 -1.96 12.69
N GLU A 722 27.83 -0.85 11.97
CA GLU A 722 26.97 0.30 12.31
C GLU A 722 25.49 -0.01 12.13
N ALA A 723 25.14 -0.76 11.08
CA ALA A 723 23.78 -1.24 10.83
C ALA A 723 23.26 -2.11 12.00
N ILE A 724 24.11 -2.95 12.60
CA ILE A 724 23.78 -3.72 13.81
C ILE A 724 23.60 -2.82 15.03
N HIS A 725 24.42 -1.78 15.19
CA HIS A 725 24.26 -0.81 16.28
C HIS A 725 22.89 -0.13 16.25
N VAL A 726 22.44 0.36 15.08
CA VAL A 726 21.18 1.10 14.96
C VAL A 726 19.92 0.25 15.11
N ILE A 727 20.02 -1.08 15.05
CA ILE A 727 18.90 -2.03 15.31
C ILE A 727 18.91 -2.63 16.72
N SER A 728 19.80 -2.16 17.59
CA SER A 728 19.88 -2.62 18.99
C SER A 728 18.65 -2.22 19.80
N CYS A 729 18.30 -3.02 20.81
CA CYS A 729 17.08 -2.82 21.60
C CYS A 729 17.10 -1.53 22.44
N GLY A 730 18.31 -1.10 22.87
CA GLY A 730 18.50 0.12 23.66
C GLY A 730 18.61 1.41 22.84
N TYR A 731 18.63 1.34 21.50
CA TYR A 731 18.85 2.51 20.65
C TYR A 731 17.75 3.57 20.83
N GLU A 732 16.53 3.15 21.17
CA GLU A 732 15.35 4.03 21.16
C GLU A 732 15.06 4.71 22.51
N GLU A 733 15.62 4.24 23.63
CA GLU A 733 15.20 4.63 24.99
C GLU A 733 15.28 6.15 25.24
N LYS A 734 16.44 6.74 24.92
CA LYS A 734 16.76 8.16 25.17
C LYS A 734 16.52 9.05 23.95
N THR A 735 15.83 8.53 22.94
CA THR A 735 15.59 9.23 21.69
C THR A 735 14.14 9.64 21.51
N GLU A 736 13.86 10.37 20.42
CA GLU A 736 12.51 10.75 19.99
C GLU A 736 11.85 9.73 19.04
N TRP A 737 12.53 8.61 18.75
CA TRP A 737 11.97 7.50 17.97
C TRP A 737 10.68 6.95 18.60
N GLY A 738 9.67 6.75 17.76
CA GLY A 738 8.33 6.29 18.15
C GLY A 738 7.50 7.32 18.93
N LYS A 739 8.11 8.34 19.53
CA LYS A 739 7.42 9.41 20.25
C LYS A 739 7.02 10.54 19.31
N GLU A 740 7.98 11.01 18.52
CA GLU A 740 7.78 12.10 17.55
C GLU A 740 8.28 11.76 16.14
N ILE A 741 9.10 10.71 16.00
CA ILE A 741 9.80 10.33 14.77
C ILE A 741 9.47 8.89 14.39
N GLY A 742 9.40 8.63 13.08
CA GLY A 742 9.06 7.34 12.53
C GLY A 742 7.59 6.98 12.74
N TRP A 743 7.32 5.68 12.84
CA TRP A 743 6.03 5.13 13.21
C TRP A 743 5.76 5.39 14.69
N ILE A 744 4.61 5.99 15.00
CA ILE A 744 4.28 6.47 16.33
C ILE A 744 3.81 5.32 17.23
N TYR A 745 4.39 5.22 18.43
CA TYR A 745 4.07 4.19 19.43
C TYR A 745 2.84 4.56 20.27
N GLY A 746 2.25 3.56 20.91
CA GLY A 746 1.22 3.75 21.94
C GLY A 746 -0.21 3.43 21.51
N SER A 747 -0.43 3.01 20.27
CA SER A 747 -1.71 2.47 19.80
C SER A 747 -1.50 1.20 18.99
N VAL A 748 -2.49 0.30 18.98
CA VAL A 748 -2.55 -0.87 18.09
C VAL A 748 -2.75 -0.46 16.61
N THR A 749 -3.23 0.75 16.35
CA THR A 749 -3.37 1.34 15.00
C THR A 749 -2.37 2.47 14.82
N GLU A 750 -1.07 2.12 14.78
CA GLU A 750 0.01 3.09 14.59
C GLU A 750 -0.03 3.76 13.21
N ASP A 751 -0.65 3.11 12.24
CA ASP A 751 -0.77 3.54 10.85
C ASP A 751 -1.49 4.89 10.74
N ILE A 752 -2.75 4.95 11.16
CA ILE A 752 -3.54 6.18 11.10
C ILE A 752 -2.93 7.29 11.96
N LEU A 753 -2.35 6.92 13.12
CA LEU A 753 -1.71 7.86 14.04
C LEU A 753 -0.48 8.51 13.42
N THR A 754 0.35 7.73 12.72
CA THR A 754 1.55 8.22 12.03
C THR A 754 1.14 9.18 10.91
N GLY A 755 0.16 8.81 10.07
CA GLY A 755 -0.35 9.68 9.02
C GLY A 755 -0.93 10.99 9.57
N PHE A 756 -1.74 10.92 10.63
CA PHE A 756 -2.32 12.09 11.30
C PHE A 756 -1.25 13.06 11.82
N LYS A 757 -0.20 12.53 12.45
CA LYS A 757 0.92 13.33 12.98
C LYS A 757 1.67 14.07 11.85
N MET A 758 1.91 13.41 10.73
CA MET A 758 2.54 14.02 9.55
C MET A 758 1.65 15.11 8.93
N HIS A 759 0.34 14.86 8.79
CA HIS A 759 -0.61 15.87 8.28
C HIS A 759 -0.72 17.09 9.22
N CYS A 760 -0.60 16.89 10.54
CA CYS A 760 -0.56 18.00 11.50
C CYS A 760 0.66 18.92 11.31
N ARG A 761 1.80 18.40 10.87
CA ARG A 761 2.99 19.21 10.50
C ARG A 761 2.78 20.02 9.21
N GLY A 762 1.77 19.67 8.41
CA GLY A 762 1.43 20.36 7.16
C GLY A 762 1.81 19.60 5.89
N TRP A 763 2.32 18.38 6.02
CA TRP A 763 2.53 17.50 4.88
C TRP A 763 1.20 17.15 4.21
N LYS A 764 1.28 16.81 2.92
CA LYS A 764 0.15 16.35 2.11
C LYS A 764 0.40 14.94 1.62
N SER A 765 -0.64 14.13 1.53
CA SER A 765 -0.56 12.82 0.90
C SER A 765 -1.32 12.81 -0.42
N VAL A 766 -1.12 11.75 -1.21
CA VAL A 766 -1.80 11.54 -2.50
C VAL A 766 -2.43 10.17 -2.52
N TYR A 767 -3.64 10.08 -3.09
CA TYR A 767 -4.28 8.80 -3.39
C TYR A 767 -4.13 8.45 -4.87
N CYS A 768 -3.47 7.34 -5.18
CA CYS A 768 -3.27 6.86 -6.55
C CYS A 768 -4.10 5.59 -6.80
N MET A 769 -4.95 5.61 -7.83
CA MET A 769 -5.77 4.47 -8.24
C MET A 769 -5.49 4.13 -9.71
N PRO A 770 -4.47 3.30 -10.00
CA PRO A 770 -4.26 2.80 -11.35
C PRO A 770 -5.41 1.90 -11.82
N GLU A 771 -5.55 1.76 -13.14
CA GLU A 771 -6.55 0.90 -13.77
C GLU A 771 -6.39 -0.56 -13.33
N ARG A 772 -5.15 -1.08 -13.37
CA ARG A 772 -4.79 -2.35 -12.74
C ARG A 772 -4.46 -2.08 -11.27
N PRO A 773 -5.11 -2.75 -10.29
CA PRO A 773 -4.76 -2.60 -8.88
C PRO A 773 -3.25 -2.77 -8.65
N ALA A 774 -2.61 -1.77 -8.05
CA ALA A 774 -1.17 -1.78 -7.81
C ALA A 774 -0.75 -2.93 -6.90
N PHE A 775 -1.47 -3.08 -5.78
CA PHE A 775 -1.20 -4.07 -4.75
C PHE A 775 -2.43 -4.93 -4.54
N LYS A 776 -2.19 -6.23 -4.34
CA LYS A 776 -3.21 -7.19 -3.99
C LYS A 776 -2.74 -8.04 -2.83
N GLY A 777 -3.65 -8.44 -1.96
CA GLY A 777 -3.35 -9.35 -0.86
C GLY A 777 -4.44 -10.38 -0.60
N SER A 778 -4.22 -11.21 0.40
CA SER A 778 -5.21 -12.23 0.81
C SER A 778 -6.21 -11.63 1.81
N ALA A 779 -7.51 -11.79 1.56
CA ALA A 779 -8.54 -11.40 2.54
C ALA A 779 -8.82 -12.53 3.55
N PRO A 780 -9.24 -12.19 4.79
CA PRO A 780 -9.78 -13.18 5.72
C PRO A 780 -11.00 -13.91 5.10
N ILE A 781 -10.97 -15.24 5.07
CA ILE A 781 -12.02 -16.04 4.41
C ILE A 781 -13.19 -16.31 5.36
N ASN A 782 -12.95 -16.30 6.67
CA ASN A 782 -13.96 -16.58 7.70
C ASN A 782 -14.46 -15.28 8.37
N LEU A 783 -15.64 -15.36 9.01
CA LEU A 783 -16.22 -14.24 9.74
C LEU A 783 -15.47 -13.94 11.04
N SER A 784 -14.89 -14.96 11.69
CA SER A 784 -14.18 -14.83 12.97
C SER A 784 -12.96 -13.92 12.83
N ASP A 785 -12.08 -14.18 11.87
CA ASP A 785 -10.85 -13.42 11.67
C ASP A 785 -11.17 -12.01 11.21
N ARG A 786 -12.22 -11.87 10.40
CA ARG A 786 -12.72 -10.56 9.99
C ARG A 786 -13.24 -9.75 11.18
N LEU A 787 -14.02 -10.33 12.09
CA LEU A 787 -14.48 -9.65 13.31
C LEU A 787 -13.33 -9.31 14.25
N HIS A 788 -12.33 -10.20 14.41
CA HIS A 788 -11.13 -9.90 15.19
C HIS A 788 -10.30 -8.77 14.58
N GLN A 789 -10.20 -8.71 13.25
CA GLN A 789 -9.54 -7.60 12.56
C GLN A 789 -10.26 -6.27 12.82
N VAL A 790 -11.59 -6.24 12.70
CA VAL A 790 -12.38 -5.03 12.98
C VAL A 790 -12.32 -4.63 14.45
N LEU A 791 -12.34 -5.61 15.37
CA LEU A 791 -12.16 -5.38 16.81
C LEU A 791 -10.85 -4.66 17.09
N ARG A 792 -9.75 -5.07 16.45
CA ARG A 792 -8.45 -4.41 16.60
C ARG A 792 -8.45 -2.97 16.11
N TRP A 793 -9.03 -2.73 14.94
CA TRP A 793 -9.12 -1.38 14.37
C TRP A 793 -9.93 -0.46 15.29
N ALA A 794 -11.05 -0.98 15.83
CA ALA A 794 -11.88 -0.24 16.78
C ALA A 794 -11.14 0.02 18.11
N LEU A 795 -10.41 -0.97 18.63
CA LEU A 795 -9.62 -0.83 19.85
C LEU A 795 -8.53 0.25 19.69
N GLY A 796 -7.73 0.17 18.62
CA GLY A 796 -6.68 1.16 18.35
C GLY A 796 -7.24 2.57 18.16
N SER A 797 -8.39 2.69 17.49
CA SER A 797 -9.12 3.96 17.35
C SER A 797 -9.54 4.54 18.71
N VAL A 798 -10.07 3.72 19.63
CA VAL A 798 -10.44 4.15 20.99
C VAL A 798 -9.19 4.52 21.81
N GLU A 799 -8.09 3.79 21.66
CA GLU A 799 -6.81 4.14 22.29
C GLU A 799 -6.32 5.52 21.82
N ILE A 800 -6.39 5.81 20.51
CA ILE A 800 -6.01 7.13 19.97
C ILE A 800 -6.93 8.22 20.52
N PHE A 801 -8.25 7.97 20.57
CA PHE A 801 -9.23 8.91 21.11
C PHE A 801 -8.93 9.31 22.56
N LEU A 802 -8.53 8.34 23.39
CA LEU A 802 -8.21 8.55 24.80
C LEU A 802 -6.74 8.97 25.04
N SER A 803 -5.89 8.93 24.01
CA SER A 803 -4.49 9.32 24.09
C SER A 803 -4.27 10.83 24.03
N ARG A 804 -3.02 11.26 24.24
CA ARG A 804 -2.56 12.64 23.98
C ARG A 804 -2.82 13.10 22.54
N HIS A 805 -2.85 12.17 21.59
CA HIS A 805 -2.92 12.43 20.16
C HIS A 805 -4.34 12.49 19.58
N CYS A 806 -5.36 12.71 20.42
CA CYS A 806 -6.74 12.83 19.95
C CYS A 806 -6.95 14.06 19.03
N PRO A 807 -7.54 13.90 17.83
CA PRO A 807 -7.80 15.00 16.91
C PRO A 807 -8.67 16.15 17.44
N LEU A 808 -9.41 15.93 18.53
CA LEU A 808 -10.27 16.92 19.17
C LEU A 808 -9.50 18.03 19.88
N TRP A 809 -8.30 17.75 20.40
CA TRP A 809 -7.47 18.73 21.13
C TRP A 809 -6.01 18.78 20.66
N TYR A 810 -5.52 17.77 19.94
CA TYR A 810 -4.14 17.72 19.45
C TYR A 810 -3.95 18.51 18.14
N GLY A 811 -2.79 19.15 17.99
CA GLY A 811 -2.36 19.72 16.70
C GLY A 811 -3.11 20.97 16.23
N TYR A 812 -3.77 21.73 17.12
CA TYR A 812 -4.45 22.99 16.77
C TYR A 812 -3.48 24.13 16.39
N GLY A 813 -2.22 24.06 16.81
CA GLY A 813 -1.16 24.95 16.33
C GLY A 813 -0.50 24.51 15.02
N GLY A 814 -0.95 23.40 14.42
CA GLY A 814 -0.39 22.84 13.20
C GLY A 814 -1.10 23.29 11.92
N ASN A 815 -0.68 22.73 10.79
CA ASN A 815 -1.16 23.08 9.45
C ASN A 815 -2.24 22.12 8.92
N LEU A 816 -3.00 21.47 9.81
CA LEU A 816 -4.08 20.55 9.44
C LEU A 816 -5.33 21.32 8.98
N LYS A 817 -5.84 21.01 7.79
CA LYS A 817 -7.10 21.62 7.30
C LYS A 817 -8.28 21.24 8.18
N TRP A 818 -9.24 22.14 8.35
CA TRP A 818 -10.40 21.91 9.20
C TRP A 818 -11.26 20.71 8.75
N LEU A 819 -11.51 20.59 7.45
CA LEU A 819 -12.28 19.47 6.89
C LEU A 819 -11.54 18.13 7.00
N GLU A 820 -10.19 18.17 6.91
CA GLU A 820 -9.33 17.01 7.17
C GLU A 820 -9.39 16.59 8.65
N ARG A 821 -9.39 17.56 9.56
CA ARG A 821 -9.58 17.30 10.99
C ARG A 821 -10.93 16.63 11.24
N PHE A 822 -11.99 17.06 10.57
CA PHE A 822 -13.31 16.42 10.67
C PHE A 822 -13.26 14.95 10.23
N ALA A 823 -12.54 14.65 9.14
CA ALA A 823 -12.33 13.28 8.70
C ALA A 823 -11.57 12.43 9.74
N TYR A 824 -10.50 12.97 10.33
CA TYR A 824 -9.79 12.28 11.40
C TYR A 824 -10.64 12.09 12.64
N ILE A 825 -11.43 13.09 13.05
CA ILE A 825 -12.38 12.94 14.16
C ILE A 825 -13.34 11.78 13.85
N ASN A 826 -13.97 11.77 12.67
CA ASN A 826 -14.87 10.69 12.25
C ASN A 826 -14.20 9.31 12.34
N THR A 827 -12.99 9.20 11.80
CA THR A 827 -12.23 7.94 11.76
C THR A 827 -11.73 7.49 13.14
N ILE A 828 -11.67 8.38 14.13
CA ILE A 828 -11.25 8.04 15.49
C ILE A 828 -12.45 7.75 16.41
N VAL A 829 -13.58 8.42 16.22
CA VAL A 829 -14.77 8.28 17.09
C VAL A 829 -15.80 7.26 16.59
N TYR A 830 -15.66 6.72 15.37
CA TYR A 830 -16.64 5.78 14.82
C TYR A 830 -16.99 4.57 15.72
N PRO A 831 -16.09 4.00 16.55
CA PRO A 831 -16.47 2.88 17.39
C PRO A 831 -17.48 3.29 18.47
N LEU A 832 -17.46 4.55 18.92
CA LEU A 832 -18.38 5.06 19.94
C LEU A 832 -19.84 5.07 19.44
N THR A 833 -20.05 5.10 18.13
CA THR A 833 -21.39 4.97 17.51
C THR A 833 -22.03 3.60 17.77
N SER A 834 -21.26 2.59 18.23
CA SER A 834 -21.79 1.28 18.64
C SER A 834 -22.79 1.36 19.80
N ILE A 835 -22.56 2.24 20.78
CA ILE A 835 -23.42 2.39 21.96
C ILE A 835 -24.84 2.87 21.57
N PRO A 836 -25.00 4.01 20.87
CA PRO A 836 -26.32 4.43 20.41
C PRO A 836 -26.91 3.48 19.39
N LEU A 837 -26.10 2.78 18.57
CA LEU A 837 -26.59 1.76 17.64
C LEU A 837 -27.21 0.56 18.35
N LEU A 838 -26.56 0.02 19.38
CA LEU A 838 -27.11 -1.07 20.18
C LEU A 838 -28.43 -0.66 20.83
N ALA A 839 -28.48 0.53 21.43
CA ALA A 839 -29.68 1.07 22.04
C ALA A 839 -30.79 1.21 20.98
N TYR A 840 -30.51 1.86 19.85
CA TYR A 840 -31.47 2.11 18.77
C TYR A 840 -32.03 0.82 18.16
N CYS A 841 -31.21 -0.21 17.94
CA CYS A 841 -31.66 -1.51 17.43
C CYS A 841 -32.50 -2.31 18.45
N THR A 842 -32.44 -1.96 19.74
CA THR A 842 -33.24 -2.58 20.82
C THR A 842 -34.62 -1.93 20.94
N ILE A 843 -34.75 -0.65 20.60
CA ILE A 843 -35.99 0.12 20.77
C ILE A 843 -37.20 -0.54 20.07
N PRO A 844 -37.13 -1.01 18.80
CA PRO A 844 -38.28 -1.59 18.12
C PRO A 844 -38.85 -2.82 18.84
N ALA A 845 -37.97 -3.69 19.34
CA ALA A 845 -38.38 -4.86 20.10
C ALA A 845 -39.10 -4.49 21.40
N VAL A 846 -38.57 -3.51 22.14
CA VAL A 846 -39.21 -3.02 23.37
C VAL A 846 -40.57 -2.36 23.08
N CYS A 847 -40.69 -1.62 21.98
CA CYS A 847 -41.96 -1.00 21.57
C CYS A 847 -43.02 -2.02 21.14
N LEU A 848 -42.60 -3.14 20.55
CA LEU A 848 -43.48 -4.25 20.20
C LEU A 848 -43.93 -5.02 21.45
N LEU A 849 -43.04 -5.26 22.41
CA LEU A 849 -43.36 -6.02 23.64
C LEU A 849 -44.17 -5.23 24.67
N THR A 850 -43.92 -3.92 24.79
CA THR A 850 -44.57 -3.09 25.83
C THR A 850 -45.85 -2.40 25.35
N GLY A 851 -46.19 -2.52 24.05
CA GLY A 851 -47.30 -1.78 23.45
C GLY A 851 -47.07 -0.27 23.29
N LYS A 852 -46.04 0.31 23.93
CA LYS A 852 -45.69 1.73 23.83
C LYS A 852 -45.05 2.08 22.49
N PHE A 853 -45.11 3.36 22.11
CA PHE A 853 -44.50 3.84 20.86
C PHE A 853 -43.70 5.11 21.07
N ILE A 854 -42.62 5.24 20.29
CA ILE A 854 -41.59 6.28 20.43
C ILE A 854 -41.99 7.60 19.79
N ILE A 855 -42.94 7.54 18.85
CA ILE A 855 -43.41 8.65 18.03
C ILE A 855 -44.88 8.86 18.39
N PRO A 856 -45.30 10.09 18.78
CA PRO A 856 -46.72 10.38 19.00
C PRO A 856 -47.50 10.31 17.68
N THR A 857 -48.83 10.28 17.73
CA THR A 857 -49.67 10.25 16.51
C THR A 857 -49.28 11.39 15.56
N LEU A 858 -48.84 11.03 14.36
CA LEU A 858 -48.31 11.98 13.39
C LEU A 858 -49.43 12.85 12.81
N THR A 859 -49.26 14.17 12.87
CA THR A 859 -50.07 15.08 12.06
C THR A 859 -49.66 14.98 10.59
N ASN A 860 -50.55 15.37 9.66
CA ASN A 860 -50.23 15.39 8.22
C ASN A 860 -48.91 16.13 7.93
N PHE A 861 -48.68 17.26 8.61
CA PHE A 861 -47.44 18.02 8.48
C PHE A 861 -46.20 17.31 9.04
N ALA A 862 -46.33 16.57 10.14
CA ALA A 862 -45.23 15.79 10.70
C ALA A 862 -44.80 14.66 9.75
N SER A 863 -45.78 13.98 9.13
CA SER A 863 -45.52 12.87 8.20
C SER A 863 -44.69 13.30 6.98
N LEU A 864 -44.85 14.55 6.52
CA LEU A 864 -44.08 15.11 5.40
C LEU A 864 -42.57 15.16 5.70
N TRP A 865 -42.17 15.51 6.93
CA TRP A 865 -40.76 15.59 7.29
C TRP A 865 -40.09 14.21 7.37
N PHE A 866 -40.82 13.18 7.84
CA PHE A 866 -40.34 11.79 7.79
C PHE A 866 -40.17 11.32 6.35
N MET A 867 -41.16 11.55 5.49
CA MET A 867 -41.10 11.17 4.07
C MET A 867 -39.96 11.90 3.35
N ALA A 868 -39.82 13.21 3.59
CA ALA A 868 -38.73 14.00 3.04
C ALA A 868 -37.36 13.48 3.49
N LEU A 869 -37.22 13.08 4.76
CA LEU A 869 -35.99 12.49 5.28
C LEU A 869 -35.66 11.18 4.54
N PHE A 870 -36.59 10.22 4.46
CA PHE A 870 -36.35 8.95 3.78
C PHE A 870 -36.00 9.13 2.30
N LEU A 871 -36.74 9.97 1.58
CA LEU A 871 -36.47 10.27 0.18
C LEU A 871 -35.09 10.93 0.00
N SER A 872 -34.73 11.86 0.90
CA SER A 872 -33.42 12.52 0.84
C SER A 872 -32.26 11.56 1.10
N ILE A 873 -32.42 10.56 1.99
CA ILE A 873 -31.41 9.53 2.27
C ILE A 873 -31.19 8.68 1.01
N ILE A 874 -32.27 8.18 0.40
CA ILE A 874 -32.21 7.35 -0.81
C ILE A 874 -31.60 8.15 -1.97
N ALA A 875 -32.05 9.39 -2.17
CA ALA A 875 -31.50 10.26 -3.21
C ALA A 875 -30.01 10.55 -3.02
N THR A 876 -29.57 10.76 -1.77
CA THR A 876 -28.15 10.95 -1.44
C THR A 876 -27.35 9.71 -1.81
N GLY A 877 -27.80 8.52 -1.39
CA GLY A 877 -27.11 7.25 -1.68
C GLY A 877 -27.03 6.95 -3.18
N VAL A 878 -28.11 7.12 -3.93
CA VAL A 878 -28.11 6.90 -5.39
C VAL A 878 -27.13 7.84 -6.10
N LEU A 879 -27.11 9.12 -5.72
CA LEU A 879 -26.18 10.09 -6.30
C LEU A 879 -24.73 9.81 -5.92
N GLU A 880 -24.49 9.34 -4.69
CA GLU A 880 -23.17 8.92 -4.22
C GLU A 880 -22.61 7.75 -5.04
N LEU A 881 -23.45 6.73 -5.28
CA LEU A 881 -23.10 5.58 -6.11
C LEU A 881 -22.85 5.97 -7.57
N ARG A 882 -23.60 6.94 -8.09
CA ARG A 882 -23.47 7.40 -9.48
C ARG A 882 -22.11 8.04 -9.79
N TRP A 883 -21.53 8.81 -8.87
CA TRP A 883 -20.22 9.43 -9.10
C TRP A 883 -19.06 8.53 -8.71
N SER A 884 -19.25 7.64 -7.74
CA SER A 884 -18.21 6.71 -7.28
C SER A 884 -18.03 5.51 -8.21
N GLY A 885 -19.11 5.03 -8.84
CA GLY A 885 -19.10 3.81 -9.65
C GLY A 885 -19.22 2.52 -8.83
N VAL A 886 -19.53 2.62 -7.54
CA VAL A 886 -19.72 1.47 -6.64
C VAL A 886 -21.08 0.82 -6.90
N SER A 887 -21.14 -0.51 -6.83
CA SER A 887 -22.40 -1.24 -7.00
C SER A 887 -23.32 -1.06 -5.80
N ILE A 888 -24.65 -1.01 -6.03
CA ILE A 888 -25.64 -0.92 -4.95
C ILE A 888 -25.56 -2.12 -3.99
N GLN A 889 -25.17 -3.29 -4.49
CA GLN A 889 -25.03 -4.50 -3.68
C GLN A 889 -23.86 -4.37 -2.72
N ASP A 890 -22.70 -3.89 -3.18
CA ASP A 890 -21.53 -3.70 -2.32
C ASP A 890 -21.77 -2.61 -1.28
N TRP A 891 -22.47 -1.53 -1.66
CA TRP A 891 -22.88 -0.48 -0.73
C TRP A 891 -23.79 -1.02 0.37
N TRP A 892 -24.85 -1.74 0.01
CA TRP A 892 -25.77 -2.34 0.99
C TRP A 892 -25.08 -3.35 1.91
N ARG A 893 -24.18 -4.19 1.37
CA ARG A 893 -23.39 -5.13 2.18
C ARG A 893 -22.47 -4.42 3.15
N ASN A 894 -21.87 -3.30 2.75
CA ASN A 894 -21.06 -2.49 3.63
C ASN A 894 -21.89 -1.92 4.80
N GLU A 895 -23.09 -1.43 4.53
CA GLU A 895 -24.02 -0.96 5.58
C GLU A 895 -24.43 -2.08 6.55
N GLN A 896 -24.76 -3.27 6.02
CA GLN A 896 -25.05 -4.45 6.85
C GLN A 896 -23.87 -4.81 7.74
N PHE A 897 -22.66 -4.83 7.18
CA PHE A 897 -21.45 -5.15 7.92
C PHE A 897 -21.11 -4.07 8.96
N TRP A 898 -21.36 -2.78 8.66
CA TRP A 898 -21.25 -1.69 9.63
C TRP A 898 -22.17 -1.90 10.82
N VAL A 899 -23.43 -2.31 10.61
CA VAL A 899 -24.37 -2.63 11.71
C VAL A 899 -23.87 -3.83 12.52
N ILE A 900 -23.43 -4.90 11.85
CA ILE A 900 -22.90 -6.11 12.52
C ILE A 900 -21.68 -5.76 13.36
N GLY A 901 -20.70 -5.06 12.79
CA GLY A 901 -19.49 -4.62 13.49
C GLY A 901 -19.81 -3.68 14.66
N GLY A 902 -20.78 -2.78 14.47
CA GLY A 902 -21.26 -1.85 15.48
C GLY A 902 -21.86 -2.55 16.70
N VAL A 903 -22.75 -3.52 16.49
CA VAL A 903 -23.39 -4.28 17.58
C VAL A 903 -22.44 -5.27 18.25
N SER A 904 -21.39 -5.72 17.55
CA SER A 904 -20.41 -6.70 18.06
C SER A 904 -19.05 -6.06 18.37
N ALA A 905 -18.11 -6.16 17.44
CA ALA A 905 -16.69 -5.82 17.62
C ALA A 905 -16.46 -4.41 18.16
N HIS A 906 -17.16 -3.39 17.63
CA HIS A 906 -16.98 -2.01 18.07
C HIS A 906 -17.42 -1.81 19.52
N LEU A 907 -18.55 -2.42 19.92
CA LEU A 907 -19.07 -2.34 21.28
C LEU A 907 -18.05 -2.90 22.29
N PHE A 908 -17.53 -4.11 22.02
CA PHE A 908 -16.50 -4.72 22.87
C PHE A 908 -15.20 -3.91 22.89
N ALA A 909 -14.77 -3.38 21.74
CA ALA A 909 -13.57 -2.53 21.66
C ALA A 909 -13.69 -1.26 22.51
N VAL A 910 -14.86 -0.62 22.54
CA VAL A 910 -15.08 0.58 23.38
C VAL A 910 -14.95 0.24 24.85
N PHE A 911 -15.61 -0.83 25.32
CA PHE A 911 -15.48 -1.25 26.72
C PHE A 911 -14.05 -1.66 27.08
N GLN A 912 -13.38 -2.41 26.21
CA GLN A 912 -12.00 -2.84 26.42
C GLN A 912 -11.03 -1.65 26.42
N GLY A 913 -11.19 -0.69 25.50
CA GLY A 913 -10.38 0.51 25.42
C GLY A 913 -10.53 1.39 26.68
N LEU A 914 -11.77 1.55 27.16
CA LEU A 914 -12.04 2.27 28.42
C LEU A 914 -11.38 1.56 29.63
N LEU A 915 -11.54 0.24 29.74
CA LEU A 915 -10.92 -0.55 30.81
C LEU A 915 -9.39 -0.49 30.76
N LYS A 916 -8.79 -0.52 29.56
CA LYS A 916 -7.35 -0.42 29.39
C LYS A 916 -6.81 0.94 29.84
N VAL A 917 -7.43 2.03 29.41
CA VAL A 917 -6.95 3.38 29.74
C VAL A 917 -7.21 3.74 31.21
N LEU A 918 -8.37 3.36 31.76
CA LEU A 918 -8.72 3.66 33.15
C LEU A 918 -8.10 2.67 34.16
N GLY A 919 -7.92 1.41 33.76
CA GLY A 919 -7.47 0.32 34.63
C GLY A 919 -6.01 -0.11 34.42
N GLY A 920 -5.29 0.42 33.43
CA GLY A 920 -3.89 0.08 33.16
C GLY A 920 -3.63 -1.37 32.74
N VAL A 921 -4.67 -2.10 32.32
CA VAL A 921 -4.56 -3.53 31.94
C VAL A 921 -4.02 -3.67 30.51
N ASP A 922 -2.80 -4.16 30.37
CA ASP A 922 -2.21 -4.45 29.06
C ASP A 922 -2.90 -5.63 28.37
N THR A 923 -3.65 -5.32 27.32
CA THR A 923 -4.25 -6.35 26.45
C THR A 923 -3.24 -6.78 25.39
N ASN A 924 -2.46 -7.81 25.70
CA ASN A 924 -1.52 -8.42 24.76
C ASN A 924 -2.29 -9.12 23.62
N PHE A 925 -2.33 -8.48 22.44
CA PHE A 925 -2.93 -9.05 21.24
C PHE A 925 -1.95 -9.95 20.45
N THR A 926 -2.45 -11.11 20.00
CA THR A 926 -1.78 -12.10 19.13
C THR A 926 -2.29 -12.03 17.67
N VAL A 927 -1.38 -12.01 16.69
CA VAL A 927 -1.70 -11.94 15.24
C VAL A 927 -2.68 -13.06 14.82
N THR A 928 -3.72 -12.71 14.06
CA THR A 928 -4.67 -13.66 13.45
C THR A 928 -3.93 -14.54 12.44
N ALA A 929 -4.02 -15.87 12.59
CA ALA A 929 -3.41 -16.82 11.66
C ALA A 929 -3.98 -16.62 10.26
N LYS A 930 -3.11 -16.61 9.24
CA LYS A 930 -3.50 -16.45 7.83
C LYS A 930 -3.62 -17.81 7.09
N ALA A 931 -3.24 -18.90 7.76
CA ALA A 931 -3.46 -20.26 7.28
C ALA A 931 -4.81 -20.77 7.80
N ALA A 932 -5.66 -21.27 6.90
CA ALA A 932 -6.87 -21.99 7.26
C ALA A 932 -6.52 -23.47 7.38
N GLU A 933 -5.90 -23.89 8.48
CA GLU A 933 -5.93 -25.27 9.00
C GLU A 933 -5.20 -25.34 10.36
N ASP A 934 -5.71 -26.25 11.21
CA ASP A 934 -5.21 -26.69 12.51
C ASP A 934 -5.58 -25.89 13.77
N ALA A 935 -6.76 -26.24 14.27
CA ALA A 935 -7.19 -26.09 15.66
C ALA A 935 -6.41 -27.07 16.55
N GLU A 936 -5.70 -26.58 17.57
CA GLU A 936 -5.62 -27.23 18.91
C GLU A 936 -4.78 -26.47 19.95
N PHE A 937 -3.94 -25.48 19.57
CA PHE A 937 -3.05 -24.82 20.56
C PHE A 937 -3.36 -23.34 20.87
N GLY A 938 -4.46 -22.78 20.36
CA GLY A 938 -4.88 -21.39 20.63
C GLY A 938 -5.76 -21.19 21.87
N ASP A 939 -6.11 -22.26 22.59
CA ASP A 939 -7.33 -22.30 23.39
C ASP A 939 -7.29 -21.66 24.78
N LEU A 940 -6.14 -21.22 25.30
CA LEU A 940 -6.08 -20.73 26.69
C LEU A 940 -6.17 -19.22 26.94
N TYR A 941 -6.02 -18.34 25.94
CA TYR A 941 -6.17 -16.88 26.15
C TYR A 941 -6.81 -16.11 24.98
N LEU A 942 -7.45 -16.81 24.04
CA LEU A 942 -8.29 -16.20 23.01
C LEU A 942 -9.71 -16.00 23.56
N PHE A 943 -10.15 -14.76 23.65
CA PHE A 943 -11.56 -14.44 23.86
C PHE A 943 -12.38 -15.19 22.80
N LYS A 944 -13.14 -16.21 23.20
CA LYS A 944 -13.87 -17.06 22.25
C LYS A 944 -14.74 -16.14 21.39
N TRP A 945 -14.58 -16.21 20.08
CA TRP A 945 -15.38 -15.47 19.08
C TRP A 945 -16.89 -15.58 19.36
N THR A 946 -17.33 -16.66 20.01
CA THR A 946 -18.68 -16.86 20.54
C THR A 946 -19.18 -15.68 21.36
N THR A 947 -18.32 -15.02 22.13
CA THR A 947 -18.69 -13.87 22.97
C THR A 947 -18.96 -12.61 22.14
N LEU A 948 -18.22 -12.39 21.05
CA LEU A 948 -18.50 -11.29 20.11
C LEU A 948 -19.86 -11.47 19.43
N LEU A 949 -20.36 -12.71 19.35
CA LEU A 949 -21.63 -13.02 18.73
C LEU A 949 -22.84 -12.81 19.64
N ILE A 950 -22.65 -12.74 20.97
CA ILE A 950 -23.74 -12.64 21.94
C ILE A 950 -24.65 -11.43 21.68
N PRO A 951 -24.15 -10.18 21.51
CA PRO A 951 -25.04 -9.05 21.33
C PRO A 951 -25.86 -9.13 20.02
N PRO A 952 -25.26 -9.43 18.83
CA PRO A 952 -26.04 -9.62 17.61
C PRO A 952 -27.08 -10.74 17.70
N THR A 953 -26.75 -11.89 18.29
CA THR A 953 -27.73 -12.99 18.44
C THR A 953 -28.86 -12.61 19.39
N THR A 954 -28.54 -11.92 20.49
CA THR A 954 -29.54 -11.46 21.46
C THR A 954 -30.48 -10.45 20.84
N LEU A 955 -29.97 -9.46 20.11
CA LEU A 955 -30.80 -8.48 19.39
C LEU A 955 -31.73 -9.13 18.37
N LEU A 956 -31.22 -10.12 17.64
CA LEU A 956 -31.98 -10.82 16.62
C LEU A 956 -33.14 -11.61 17.25
N ILE A 957 -32.87 -12.38 18.30
CA ILE A 957 -33.89 -13.13 19.04
C ILE A 957 -34.93 -12.17 19.64
N LEU A 958 -34.47 -11.10 20.29
CA LEU A 958 -35.35 -10.10 20.91
C LEU A 958 -36.30 -9.45 19.89
N ASN A 959 -35.79 -9.05 18.72
CA ASN A 959 -36.63 -8.47 17.66
C ASN A 959 -37.58 -9.50 17.04
N MET A 960 -37.14 -10.75 16.84
CA MET A 960 -38.02 -11.81 16.33
C MET A 960 -39.17 -12.13 17.29
N VAL A 961 -38.86 -12.27 18.59
CA VAL A 961 -39.88 -12.46 19.64
C VAL A 961 -40.81 -11.24 19.72
N GLY A 962 -40.26 -10.03 19.65
CA GLY A 962 -41.05 -8.80 19.61
C GLY A 962 -42.03 -8.76 18.43
N VAL A 963 -41.60 -9.16 17.23
CA VAL A 963 -42.47 -9.23 16.04
C VAL A 963 -43.61 -10.21 16.26
N VAL A 964 -43.33 -11.42 16.76
CA VAL A 964 -44.36 -12.44 17.01
C VAL A 964 -45.36 -11.96 18.07
N ALA A 965 -44.86 -11.41 19.18
CA ALA A 965 -45.70 -10.88 20.26
C ALA A 965 -46.58 -9.72 19.79
N GLY A 966 -46.00 -8.74 19.07
CA GLY A 966 -46.73 -7.58 18.57
C GLY A 966 -47.80 -7.93 17.53
N VAL A 967 -47.53 -8.89 16.64
CA VAL A 967 -48.53 -9.39 15.68
C VAL A 967 -49.65 -10.13 16.40
N SER A 968 -49.32 -10.96 17.40
CA SER A 968 -50.32 -11.69 18.17
C SER A 968 -51.23 -10.76 18.99
N ASP A 969 -50.67 -9.72 19.61
CA ASP A 969 -51.45 -8.71 20.35
C ASP A 969 -52.39 -7.92 19.43
N ALA A 970 -51.93 -7.55 18.24
CA ALA A 970 -52.76 -6.85 17.26
C ALA A 970 -53.92 -7.70 16.70
N ILE A 971 -53.71 -9.02 16.57
CA ILE A 971 -54.78 -9.96 16.18
C ILE A 971 -55.86 -10.02 17.27
N ASN A 972 -55.48 -9.96 18.54
CA ASN A 972 -56.42 -9.99 19.66
C ASN A 972 -57.20 -8.68 19.84
N ASN A 973 -56.54 -7.53 19.66
CA ASN A 973 -57.12 -6.21 19.93
C ASN A 973 -57.91 -5.62 18.74
N GLY A 974 -58.02 -6.35 17.63
CA GLY A 974 -58.81 -5.97 16.45
C GLY A 974 -58.14 -4.94 15.51
N TYR A 975 -58.82 -4.63 14.40
CA TYR A 975 -58.27 -3.85 13.27
C TYR A 975 -57.75 -2.44 13.63
N GLY A 976 -58.20 -1.84 14.73
CA GLY A 976 -57.76 -0.51 15.18
C GLY A 976 -56.29 -0.42 15.60
N SER A 977 -55.65 -1.56 15.92
CA SER A 977 -54.26 -1.65 16.37
C SER A 977 -53.22 -1.75 15.23
N TRP A 978 -53.66 -1.98 13.98
CA TRP A 978 -52.79 -2.29 12.85
C TRP A 978 -51.96 -1.10 12.33
N GLY A 979 -52.47 0.12 12.43
CA GLY A 979 -51.75 1.33 12.00
C GLY A 979 -50.45 1.55 12.80
N PRO A 980 -50.52 1.69 14.14
CA PRO A 980 -49.33 1.80 14.99
C PRO A 980 -48.41 0.58 14.93
N LEU A 981 -48.96 -0.62 14.71
CA LEU A 981 -48.17 -1.83 14.54
C LEU A 981 -47.24 -1.76 13.32
N PHE A 982 -47.71 -1.23 12.19
CA PHE A 982 -46.92 -1.20 10.95
C PHE A 982 -45.60 -0.42 11.12
N GLY A 983 -45.64 0.74 11.80
CA GLY A 983 -44.43 1.51 12.10
C GLY A 983 -43.44 0.76 12.99
N LYS A 984 -43.93 0.05 14.01
CA LYS A 984 -43.10 -0.77 14.90
C LYS A 984 -42.48 -1.95 14.17
N LEU A 985 -43.25 -2.65 13.34
CA LEU A 985 -42.79 -3.77 12.52
C LEU A 985 -41.76 -3.34 11.49
N PHE A 986 -41.93 -2.17 10.86
CA PHE A 986 -40.98 -1.62 9.90
C PHE A 986 -39.58 -1.47 10.50
N PHE A 987 -39.47 -0.88 11.70
CA PHE A 987 -38.18 -0.72 12.37
C PHE A 987 -37.58 -2.05 12.84
N ALA A 988 -38.40 -2.97 13.36
CA ALA A 988 -37.91 -4.30 13.75
C ALA A 988 -37.41 -5.10 12.54
N PHE A 989 -38.11 -5.01 11.41
CA PHE A 989 -37.71 -5.66 10.16
C PHE A 989 -36.41 -5.07 9.60
N TRP A 990 -36.22 -3.75 9.69
CA TRP A 990 -34.95 -3.11 9.33
C TRP A 990 -33.78 -3.72 10.10
N VAL A 991 -33.90 -3.91 11.43
CA VAL A 991 -32.86 -4.55 12.26
C VAL A 991 -32.62 -6.00 11.81
N ILE A 992 -33.68 -6.79 11.64
CA ILE A 992 -33.58 -8.20 11.25
C ILE A 992 -32.91 -8.36 9.89
N VAL A 993 -33.26 -7.53 8.89
CA VAL A 993 -32.68 -7.57 7.55
C VAL A 993 -31.19 -7.23 7.55
N HIS A 994 -30.75 -6.28 8.39
CA HIS A 994 -29.32 -5.93 8.49
C HIS A 994 -28.51 -7.02 9.21
N LEU A 995 -29.11 -7.72 10.18
CA LEU A 995 -28.47 -8.84 10.90
C LEU A 995 -28.68 -10.20 10.21
N TYR A 996 -29.45 -10.29 9.13
CA TYR A 996 -29.73 -11.54 8.44
C TYR A 996 -28.49 -12.21 7.80
N PRO A 997 -27.56 -11.48 7.15
CA PRO A 997 -26.32 -12.09 6.65
C PRO A 997 -25.49 -12.72 7.77
N PHE A 998 -25.51 -12.12 8.96
CA PHE A 998 -24.87 -12.64 10.16
C PHE A 998 -25.50 -13.97 10.59
N LEU A 999 -26.84 -14.05 10.66
CA LEU A 999 -27.55 -15.29 10.93
C LEU A 999 -27.18 -16.39 9.91
N LYS A 1000 -27.18 -16.06 8.62
CA LYS A 1000 -26.72 -16.98 7.56
C LYS A 1000 -25.26 -17.39 7.71
N GLY A 1001 -24.42 -16.55 8.29
CA GLY A 1001 -23.01 -16.85 8.56
C GLY A 1001 -22.85 -17.85 9.70
N LEU A 1002 -23.65 -17.69 10.76
CA LEU A 1002 -23.68 -18.55 11.95
C LEU A 1002 -24.22 -19.96 11.63
N MET A 1003 -25.15 -20.08 10.68
CA MET A 1003 -25.76 -21.35 10.29
C MET A 1003 -24.85 -22.27 9.44
N GLY A 1004 -23.60 -21.86 9.16
CA GLY A 1004 -22.59 -22.75 8.58
C GLY A 1004 -22.89 -23.27 7.16
N ARG A 1005 -21.94 -24.05 6.64
CA ARG A 1005 -21.75 -24.41 5.21
C ARG A 1005 -22.77 -25.41 4.62
N GLN A 1006 -23.99 -25.55 5.16
CA GLN A 1006 -24.98 -26.50 4.63
C GLN A 1006 -26.06 -25.82 3.77
N ASN A 1007 -25.97 -26.09 2.47
CA ASN A 1007 -26.93 -25.73 1.43
C ASN A 1007 -28.35 -26.22 1.76
N ARG A 1008 -29.34 -25.33 1.63
CA ARG A 1008 -30.80 -25.55 1.50
C ARG A 1008 -31.57 -26.23 2.66
N THR A 1009 -31.04 -27.27 3.30
CA THR A 1009 -31.76 -28.04 4.33
C THR A 1009 -31.98 -27.31 5.67
N PRO A 1010 -31.03 -26.53 6.24
CA PRO A 1010 -31.28 -25.84 7.51
C PRO A 1010 -32.25 -24.66 7.36
N THR A 1011 -32.37 -24.08 6.17
CA THR A 1011 -33.30 -22.98 5.91
C THR A 1011 -34.75 -23.44 5.95
N ILE A 1012 -35.04 -24.64 5.42
CA ILE A 1012 -36.37 -25.24 5.45
C ILE A 1012 -36.77 -25.58 6.89
N VAL A 1013 -35.87 -26.20 7.67
CA VAL A 1013 -36.13 -26.52 9.08
C VAL A 1013 -36.38 -25.26 9.91
N VAL A 1014 -35.61 -24.19 9.69
CA VAL A 1014 -35.82 -22.91 10.37
C VAL A 1014 -37.14 -22.24 9.95
N LEU A 1015 -37.52 -22.31 8.67
CA LEU A 1015 -38.82 -21.81 8.23
C LEU A 1015 -39.97 -22.56 8.90
N TRP A 1016 -39.88 -23.89 8.97
CA TRP A 1016 -40.86 -24.72 9.68
C TRP A 1016 -40.86 -24.48 11.19
N SER A 1017 -39.70 -24.29 11.83
CA SER A 1017 -39.64 -24.00 13.27
C SER A 1017 -40.20 -22.62 13.60
N VAL A 1018 -39.94 -21.60 12.76
CA VAL A 1018 -40.55 -20.27 12.89
C VAL A 1018 -42.06 -20.36 12.69
N LEU A 1019 -42.53 -21.11 11.69
CA LEU A 1019 -43.95 -21.31 11.45
C LEU A 1019 -44.63 -22.03 12.62
N LEU A 1020 -44.05 -23.13 13.12
CA LEU A 1020 -44.54 -23.85 14.29
C LEU A 1020 -44.54 -22.97 15.55
N ALA A 1021 -43.47 -22.19 15.77
CA ALA A 1021 -43.41 -21.26 16.89
C ALA A 1021 -44.50 -20.17 16.78
N SER A 1022 -44.76 -19.65 15.57
CA SER A 1022 -45.83 -18.67 15.36
C SER A 1022 -47.21 -19.25 15.63
N ILE A 1023 -47.46 -20.50 15.22
CA ILE A 1023 -48.71 -21.22 15.52
C ILE A 1023 -48.82 -21.44 17.04
N PHE A 1024 -47.75 -21.90 17.69
CA PHE A 1024 -47.73 -22.10 19.13
C PHE A 1024 -48.01 -20.81 19.90
N SER A 1025 -47.41 -19.68 19.50
CA SER A 1025 -47.69 -18.38 20.12
C SER A 1025 -49.14 -17.93 19.91
N LEU A 1026 -49.70 -18.10 18.71
CA LEU A 1026 -51.11 -17.78 18.44
C LEU A 1026 -52.06 -18.66 19.26
N VAL A 1027 -51.76 -19.95 19.38
CA VAL A 1027 -52.53 -20.91 20.18
C VAL A 1027 -52.42 -20.56 21.66
N TRP A 1028 -51.21 -20.26 22.16
CA TRP A 1028 -50.99 -19.83 23.54
C TRP A 1028 -51.80 -18.60 23.87
N VAL A 1029 -51.75 -17.58 23.02
CA VAL A 1029 -52.47 -16.31 23.21
C VAL A 1029 -54.00 -16.49 23.10
N ARG A 1030 -54.48 -17.46 22.32
CA ARG A 1030 -55.92 -17.85 22.27
C ARG A 1030 -56.37 -18.66 23.48
N ILE A 1031 -55.48 -19.46 24.07
CA ILE A 1031 -55.78 -20.36 25.19
C ILE A 1031 -55.58 -19.67 26.54
N ASP A 1032 -54.73 -18.64 26.62
CA ASP A 1032 -54.17 -18.10 27.86
C ASP A 1032 -55.21 -17.94 29.00
N PRO A 1033 -55.14 -18.78 30.05
CA PRO A 1033 -56.07 -18.74 31.18
C PRO A 1033 -55.73 -17.65 32.22
N PHE A 1034 -54.64 -16.88 32.06
CA PHE A 1034 -54.14 -15.95 33.08
C PHE A 1034 -54.47 -14.47 32.86
N LEU A 1035 -55.09 -14.09 31.74
CA LEU A 1035 -55.76 -12.79 31.62
C LEU A 1035 -57.20 -12.93 32.12
N PRO A 1036 -57.67 -12.13 33.10
CA PRO A 1036 -59.08 -12.15 33.47
C PRO A 1036 -59.88 -11.81 32.21
N LYS A 1037 -60.72 -12.75 31.75
CA LYS A 1037 -61.71 -12.49 30.71
C LYS A 1037 -62.42 -11.20 31.10
N GLN A 1038 -62.20 -10.10 30.39
CA GLN A 1038 -62.95 -8.88 30.62
C GLN A 1038 -64.42 -9.21 30.35
N HIS A 1039 -65.16 -9.47 31.43
CA HIS A 1039 -66.59 -9.40 31.38
C HIS A 1039 -66.86 -7.92 31.18
N GLY A 1040 -67.19 -7.55 29.93
CA GLY A 1040 -67.84 -6.27 29.69
C GLY A 1040 -69.05 -6.13 30.63
N PRO A 1041 -69.57 -4.91 30.86
CA PRO A 1041 -70.75 -4.73 31.68
C PRO A 1041 -71.84 -5.69 31.18
N ILE A 1042 -72.52 -6.37 32.10
CA ILE A 1042 -73.61 -7.29 31.79
C ILE A 1042 -74.67 -6.48 31.04
N LEU A 1043 -74.70 -6.61 29.70
CA LEU A 1043 -75.71 -5.99 28.86
C LEU A 1043 -77.01 -6.76 29.09
N LYS A 1044 -77.91 -6.21 29.90
CA LYS A 1044 -79.32 -6.61 29.89
C LYS A 1044 -79.97 -6.08 28.63
N GLN A 1045 -80.68 -6.93 27.91
CA GLN A 1045 -81.61 -6.53 26.84
C GLN A 1045 -82.58 -5.47 27.41
N CYS A 1046 -82.55 -4.24 26.88
CA CYS A 1046 -83.43 -3.16 27.34
C CYS A 1046 -84.84 -3.22 26.74
N GLY A 1047 -85.18 -4.30 26.02
CA GLY A 1047 -86.52 -4.50 25.44
C GLY A 1047 -86.91 -3.47 24.38
N VAL A 1048 -85.95 -2.71 23.83
CA VAL A 1048 -86.16 -1.79 22.72
C VAL A 1048 -85.57 -2.41 21.47
N GLU A 1049 -86.40 -2.68 20.47
CA GLU A 1049 -85.95 -2.98 19.10
C GLU A 1049 -85.44 -1.66 18.49
N CYS A 1050 -84.13 -1.59 18.25
CA CYS A 1050 -83.49 -0.50 17.51
C CYS A 1050 -83.34 -0.87 16.04
#